data_AF-A0A818SNK1-F1
#
_entry.id   AF-A0A818SNK1-F1
#
_cell.length_a   1.000
_cell.length_b   1.000
_cell.length_c   1.000
_cell.angle_alpha   90.00
_cell.angle_beta   90.00
_cell.angle_gamma   90.00
#
_symmetry.space_group_name_H-M   'P 1'
#
loop_
_entity.id
_entity.type
_entity.pdbx_description
1 polymer ?
#
loop_
_entity_poly.entity_id
_entity_poly.type
_entity_poly.pdbx_seq_one_letter_code
_entity_poly.pdbx_strand_id
1 'polypeptide(L)'
;MANSGPSLDWAISQGANAIESDLHFDNNGNPTHFDHGGICDCICAVDDNHICNTVQTECEGLGASENAITHVQHIARLRSVALVFIDSKVDANMGATLTKAGSAIIPFLDKYLFANGYQGQVIISSAKIDTYNYLRAAATTSKSSPNMARYFFTFDQEADNYAGVMTILSRFTNNRVYGTGSSSWSHRERIIKAGVAGERNGEHGMTYIWTLDKKSSMQEYINLGVQGIMTNRVASLKNLTISMDLKIAQPSDTIPISITPISSKHECDCDYQHDGCVISMPPPKNTACKCTKRLLGCDGSVVPCSNPDSPYCVDPDLSSDTCALGGGNFWVKYTKLRQDYHKIPSLPISPIPFIGNIHQFDKRQDVFSRLLMVMARECQQQQQQQAKGLFCLWYSLWPMVFACTGENLATFINNSKQLVKSFDYTFLEPWLKTGLLTSNNAKWRARRRLITPSFHDTQLLHNFMLIFNEQSCVFARRLEECISVGDEPKAYDLYPYISTCTLDIIAESALGKHVEAQSSGGKNKFVEATGRVCGIINHRIRSPWMWPTWIFDRLPIGREQAERLNILHGVSRKIIEDRLATFNAENTTSNSEKKTTRRLVFLDSLLAQMNSEQLTLDDIQEEVDTFMFEGHDTTAAAVNFTCYLIGSHPDVQAKLHAEIDDIFSDGQTIRKGTTVYIFIYGVHHDSNAFPQPERFDPDRFHQSSVTNEERSPFAFVPFSAGSRNCIGQRFALLEEKVILSTLLRQYSLRATQTIDELQLSFEAIMRPTVPIKLFIEHRKFQ
;
A
#
# COMPACT_ATOMS: atom_id res chain seq x y z
N MET A 1 -50.37 -17.74 16.05
CA MET A 1 -49.76 -18.38 17.22
C MET A 1 -50.65 -19.47 17.82
N ALA A 2 -50.13 -20.69 17.95
CA ALA A 2 -50.77 -21.82 18.63
C ALA A 2 -49.70 -22.68 19.32
N ASN A 3 -49.68 -22.66 20.65
CA ASN A 3 -48.65 -23.27 21.50
C ASN A 3 -49.15 -24.48 22.32
N SER A 4 -50.42 -24.88 22.13
CA SER A 4 -51.03 -26.04 22.78
C SER A 4 -51.93 -26.83 21.83
N GLY A 5 -52.14 -28.13 22.08
CA GLY A 5 -53.09 -28.98 21.34
C GLY A 5 -54.47 -28.34 21.09
N PRO A 6 -55.18 -27.81 22.11
CA PRO A 6 -56.46 -27.13 21.92
C PRO A 6 -56.39 -25.91 20.99
N SER A 7 -55.30 -25.13 21.08
CA SER A 7 -55.09 -23.96 20.22
C SER A 7 -54.82 -24.37 18.76
N LEU A 8 -54.10 -25.48 18.54
CA LEU A 8 -53.89 -26.06 17.22
C LEU A 8 -55.22 -26.51 16.61
N ASP A 9 -55.99 -27.32 17.35
CA ASP A 9 -57.27 -27.85 16.88
C ASP A 9 -58.26 -26.73 16.56
N TRP A 10 -58.29 -25.67 17.38
CA TRP A 10 -59.07 -24.47 17.09
C TRP A 10 -58.63 -23.81 15.78
N ALA A 11 -57.33 -23.53 15.61
CA ALA A 11 -56.83 -22.86 14.41
C ALA A 11 -57.19 -23.64 13.13
N ILE A 12 -57.05 -24.97 13.16
CA ILE A 12 -57.44 -25.85 12.05
C ILE A 12 -58.95 -25.82 11.83
N SER A 13 -59.77 -25.83 12.88
CA SER A 13 -61.23 -25.72 12.76
C SER A 13 -61.66 -24.40 12.08
N GLN A 14 -60.90 -23.32 12.29
CA GLN A 14 -61.11 -22.03 11.63
C GLN A 14 -60.57 -21.99 10.20
N GLY A 15 -59.85 -23.04 9.77
CA GLY A 15 -59.32 -23.24 8.43
C GLY A 15 -57.88 -22.74 8.22
N ALA A 16 -57.08 -22.66 9.28
CA ALA A 16 -55.65 -22.43 9.14
C ALA A 16 -54.97 -23.59 8.37
N ASN A 17 -54.08 -23.25 7.45
CA ASN A 17 -53.16 -24.18 6.79
C ASN A 17 -51.71 -23.96 7.20
N ALA A 18 -51.43 -22.99 8.08
CA ALA A 18 -50.12 -22.71 8.64
C ALA A 18 -50.25 -22.47 10.15
N ILE A 19 -49.22 -22.87 10.90
CA ILE A 19 -49.16 -22.75 12.35
C ILE A 19 -47.86 -22.06 12.74
N GLU A 20 -47.92 -21.19 13.74
CA GLU A 20 -46.77 -20.55 14.38
C GLU A 20 -46.72 -20.95 15.84
N SER A 21 -45.56 -21.39 16.31
CA SER A 21 -45.37 -21.85 17.68
C SER A 21 -44.02 -21.35 18.26
N ASP A 22 -44.08 -20.88 19.49
CA ASP A 22 -42.99 -20.25 20.25
C ASP A 22 -42.16 -21.30 21.00
N LEU A 23 -40.99 -21.66 20.49
CA LEU A 23 -40.16 -22.73 21.05
C LEU A 23 -39.10 -22.21 22.03
N HIS A 24 -39.07 -22.79 23.23
CA HIS A 24 -38.08 -22.53 24.26
C HIS A 24 -37.03 -23.63 24.42
N PHE A 25 -35.82 -23.24 24.86
CA PHE A 25 -34.66 -24.12 25.03
C PHE A 25 -34.15 -24.13 26.47
N ASP A 26 -33.62 -25.27 26.92
CA ASP A 26 -32.89 -25.34 28.19
C ASP A 26 -31.47 -24.75 28.09
N ASN A 27 -30.76 -24.69 29.22
CA ASN A 27 -29.38 -24.20 29.29
C ASN A 27 -28.38 -25.05 28.48
N ASN A 28 -28.76 -26.26 28.07
CA ASN A 28 -27.96 -27.14 27.21
C ASN A 28 -28.27 -26.96 25.72
N GLY A 29 -29.31 -26.18 25.39
CA GLY A 29 -29.79 -25.95 24.04
C GLY A 29 -30.79 -27.00 23.56
N ASN A 30 -31.41 -27.79 24.44
CA ASN A 30 -32.44 -28.74 24.03
C ASN A 30 -33.82 -28.05 23.94
N PRO A 31 -34.63 -28.34 22.91
CA PRO A 31 -36.05 -27.97 22.87
C PRO A 31 -36.80 -28.50 24.10
N THR A 32 -37.53 -27.64 24.81
CA THR A 32 -38.20 -28.02 26.07
C THR A 32 -39.72 -27.99 25.97
N HIS A 33 -40.27 -26.83 25.64
CA HIS A 33 -41.69 -26.58 25.61
C HIS A 33 -42.02 -25.46 24.63
N PHE A 34 -43.27 -25.44 24.18
CA PHE A 34 -43.87 -24.28 23.54
C PHE A 34 -44.61 -23.50 24.61
N ASP A 35 -44.37 -22.21 24.71
CA ASP A 35 -45.05 -21.35 25.67
C ASP A 35 -45.65 -20.14 24.98
N HIS A 36 -46.70 -19.60 25.57
CA HIS A 36 -47.24 -18.34 25.13
C HIS A 36 -46.29 -17.19 25.51
N GLY A 37 -45.75 -16.47 24.51
CA GLY A 37 -45.03 -15.22 24.74
C GLY A 37 -45.86 -14.14 25.46
N GLY A 38 -45.21 -13.03 25.81
CA GLY A 38 -45.84 -11.94 26.58
C GLY A 38 -47.08 -11.30 25.93
N ILE A 39 -47.69 -10.35 26.66
CA ILE A 39 -48.97 -9.66 26.37
C ILE A 39 -49.11 -9.12 24.92
N CYS A 40 -48.01 -8.96 24.20
CA CYS A 40 -47.98 -8.39 22.85
C CYS A 40 -48.37 -9.37 21.73
N ASP A 41 -48.12 -10.67 21.90
CA ASP A 41 -48.35 -11.69 20.87
C ASP A 41 -49.81 -12.17 20.84
N CYS A 42 -50.50 -12.01 21.96
CA CYS A 42 -51.95 -12.04 22.06
C CYS A 42 -52.44 -10.73 22.65
N ILE A 43 -52.84 -9.78 21.79
CA ILE A 43 -53.60 -8.63 22.29
C ILE A 43 -54.97 -9.15 22.78
N CYS A 44 -55.02 -9.62 24.04
CA CYS A 44 -56.20 -10.12 24.75
C CYS A 44 -57.19 -8.96 25.05
N ALA A 45 -57.25 -7.90 24.23
CA ALA A 45 -57.91 -6.64 24.56
C ALA A 45 -58.81 -6.05 23.46
N VAL A 46 -59.14 -6.74 22.35
CA VAL A 46 -59.84 -6.05 21.23
C VAL A 46 -61.04 -6.75 20.56
N ASP A 47 -61.48 -7.97 20.92
CA ASP A 47 -62.80 -8.49 20.47
C ASP A 47 -63.09 -9.92 20.98
N ASP A 48 -64.37 -10.31 20.94
CA ASP A 48 -64.90 -11.61 21.38
C ASP A 48 -64.44 -12.84 20.56
N ASN A 49 -63.71 -12.67 19.46
CA ASN A 49 -63.40 -13.73 18.47
C ASN A 49 -61.89 -14.05 18.32
N HIS A 50 -61.16 -14.20 19.42
CA HIS A 50 -59.75 -14.62 19.39
C HIS A 50 -59.54 -16.00 20.07
N ILE A 51 -58.38 -16.62 19.79
CA ILE A 51 -58.09 -18.00 20.18
C ILE A 51 -58.25 -18.21 21.69
N CYS A 52 -57.64 -17.37 22.53
CA CYS A 52 -57.67 -17.52 23.99
C CYS A 52 -59.08 -17.43 24.58
N ASN A 53 -59.93 -16.51 24.08
CA ASN A 53 -61.34 -16.43 24.48
C ASN A 53 -62.12 -17.68 24.05
N THR A 54 -61.81 -18.23 22.87
CA THR A 54 -62.56 -19.37 22.32
C THR A 54 -62.17 -20.70 22.96
N VAL A 55 -60.89 -20.88 23.31
CA VAL A 55 -60.40 -22.09 23.99
C VAL A 55 -60.45 -21.99 25.52
N GLN A 56 -61.04 -20.92 26.06
CA GLN A 56 -61.23 -20.66 27.50
C GLN A 56 -59.94 -20.81 28.33
N THR A 57 -58.79 -20.49 27.75
CA THR A 57 -57.50 -20.48 28.46
C THR A 57 -57.30 -19.12 29.11
N GLU A 58 -56.96 -19.10 30.40
CA GLU A 58 -56.57 -17.87 31.12
C GLU A 58 -55.39 -17.19 30.39
N CYS A 59 -55.60 -15.98 29.87
CA CYS A 59 -54.63 -15.18 29.11
C CYS A 59 -53.68 -14.43 30.09
N GLU A 60 -53.00 -15.15 31.00
CA GLU A 60 -52.07 -14.53 31.96
C GLU A 60 -50.60 -14.50 31.47
N GLY A 61 -50.37 -14.69 30.17
CA GLY A 61 -49.03 -14.63 29.56
C GLY A 61 -48.06 -15.74 30.01
N LEU A 62 -48.53 -16.74 30.77
CA LEU A 62 -47.73 -17.84 31.34
C LEU A 62 -48.51 -19.18 31.45
N GLY A 63 -49.65 -19.34 30.77
CA GLY A 63 -50.64 -20.37 31.10
C GLY A 63 -50.82 -21.54 30.14
N ALA A 64 -50.27 -21.49 28.91
CA ALA A 64 -50.51 -22.50 27.88
C ALA A 64 -49.19 -23.12 27.39
N SER A 65 -48.42 -23.66 28.33
CA SER A 65 -47.17 -24.35 28.06
C SER A 65 -47.41 -25.82 27.72
N GLU A 66 -46.96 -26.28 26.57
CA GLU A 66 -47.01 -27.69 26.16
C GLU A 66 -45.59 -28.23 25.95
N ASN A 67 -45.36 -29.47 26.39
CA ASN A 67 -44.09 -30.14 26.14
C ASN A 67 -43.78 -30.17 24.64
N ALA A 68 -42.53 -29.81 24.26
CA ALA A 68 -42.18 -29.62 22.85
C ALA A 68 -42.42 -30.88 22.01
N ILE A 69 -42.18 -32.08 22.55
CA ILE A 69 -42.39 -33.35 21.85
C ILE A 69 -43.88 -33.57 21.58
N THR A 70 -44.71 -33.42 22.61
CA THR A 70 -46.17 -33.59 22.50
C THR A 70 -46.75 -32.64 21.45
N HIS A 71 -46.33 -31.38 21.48
CA HIS A 71 -46.80 -30.35 20.57
C HIS A 71 -46.46 -30.66 19.11
N VAL A 72 -45.19 -30.94 18.79
CA VAL A 72 -44.81 -31.23 17.38
C VAL A 72 -45.39 -32.54 16.87
N GLN A 73 -45.60 -33.53 17.75
CA GLN A 73 -46.29 -34.77 17.38
C GLN A 73 -47.79 -34.56 17.12
N HIS A 74 -48.43 -33.62 17.82
CA HIS A 74 -49.80 -33.20 17.52
C HIS A 74 -49.84 -32.54 16.15
N ILE A 75 -48.94 -31.59 15.86
CA ILE A 75 -48.82 -30.95 14.54
C ILE A 75 -48.63 -31.99 13.43
N ALA A 76 -47.78 -33.01 13.63
CA ALA A 76 -47.53 -34.05 12.63
C ALA A 76 -48.79 -34.81 12.19
N ARG A 77 -49.83 -34.87 13.04
CA ARG A 77 -51.11 -35.53 12.75
C ARG A 77 -52.07 -34.63 11.96
N LEU A 78 -51.83 -33.32 11.91
CA LEU A 78 -52.66 -32.35 11.22
C LEU A 78 -52.37 -32.36 9.71
N ARG A 79 -53.10 -33.19 8.96
CA ARG A 79 -52.88 -33.41 7.51
C ARG A 79 -53.13 -32.19 6.63
N SER A 80 -53.80 -31.16 7.13
CA SER A 80 -54.09 -29.92 6.40
C SER A 80 -53.03 -28.82 6.57
N VAL A 81 -52.02 -29.03 7.40
CA VAL A 81 -50.98 -28.02 7.68
C VAL A 81 -49.89 -28.09 6.63
N ALA A 82 -49.79 -27.03 5.82
CA ALA A 82 -48.78 -26.87 4.79
C ALA A 82 -47.49 -26.21 5.29
N LEU A 83 -47.56 -25.44 6.37
CA LEU A 83 -46.42 -24.70 6.91
C LEU A 83 -46.41 -24.68 8.43
N VAL A 84 -45.26 -24.98 9.04
CA VAL A 84 -45.01 -24.81 10.47
C VAL A 84 -43.93 -23.76 10.63
N PHE A 85 -44.23 -22.73 11.42
CA PHE A 85 -43.32 -21.64 11.74
C PHE A 85 -42.88 -21.80 13.19
N ILE A 86 -41.60 -22.06 13.41
CA ILE A 86 -41.01 -22.21 14.73
C ILE A 86 -40.35 -20.90 15.12
N ASP A 87 -41.01 -20.13 15.98
CA ASP A 87 -40.41 -18.93 16.55
C ASP A 87 -39.53 -19.30 17.74
N SER A 88 -38.23 -19.30 17.49
CA SER A 88 -37.27 -19.76 18.49
C SER A 88 -36.96 -18.64 19.47
N LYS A 89 -37.40 -18.78 20.72
CA LYS A 89 -37.17 -17.81 21.80
C LYS A 89 -35.75 -17.96 22.35
N VAL A 90 -34.78 -17.50 21.56
CA VAL A 90 -33.35 -17.51 21.87
C VAL A 90 -32.81 -16.08 22.02
N ASP A 91 -31.78 -15.90 22.86
CA ASP A 91 -31.17 -14.60 23.16
C ASP A 91 -29.65 -14.63 22.92
N ALA A 92 -29.08 -13.49 22.47
CA ALA A 92 -27.65 -13.37 22.19
C ALA A 92 -26.77 -13.64 23.43
N ASN A 93 -27.29 -13.38 24.64
CA ASN A 93 -26.59 -13.63 25.91
C ASN A 93 -26.45 -15.14 26.24
N MET A 94 -27.11 -16.03 25.49
CA MET A 94 -26.97 -17.48 25.66
C MET A 94 -25.57 -18.00 25.23
N GLY A 95 -24.75 -17.19 24.58
CA GLY A 95 -23.35 -17.50 24.25
C GLY A 95 -23.21 -18.83 23.50
N ALA A 96 -22.40 -19.75 24.04
CA ALA A 96 -22.17 -21.08 23.42
C ALA A 96 -23.44 -21.94 23.31
N THR A 97 -24.45 -21.72 24.19
CA THR A 97 -25.70 -22.45 24.16
C THR A 97 -26.54 -22.12 22.92
N LEU A 98 -26.38 -20.92 22.35
CA LEU A 98 -27.09 -20.50 21.14
C LEU A 98 -26.79 -21.41 19.94
N THR A 99 -25.52 -21.78 19.77
CA THR A 99 -25.08 -22.69 18.69
C THR A 99 -25.55 -24.12 18.94
N LYS A 100 -25.59 -24.56 20.21
CA LYS A 100 -26.12 -25.87 20.59
C LYS A 100 -27.61 -25.96 20.31
N ALA A 101 -28.38 -24.92 20.64
CA ALA A 101 -29.80 -24.82 20.34
C ALA A 101 -30.09 -24.94 18.84
N GLY A 102 -29.36 -24.19 18.01
CA GLY A 102 -29.48 -24.29 16.56
C GLY A 102 -29.08 -25.66 16.02
N SER A 103 -28.10 -26.31 16.63
CA SER A 103 -27.70 -27.67 16.23
C SER A 103 -28.72 -28.75 16.66
N ALA A 104 -29.49 -28.50 17.73
CA ALA A 104 -30.43 -29.47 18.30
C ALA A 104 -31.81 -29.44 17.65
N ILE A 105 -32.27 -28.30 17.11
CA ILE A 105 -33.63 -28.16 16.56
C ILE A 105 -33.88 -29.06 15.35
N ILE A 106 -32.91 -29.22 14.43
CA ILE A 106 -33.11 -30.03 13.22
C ILE A 106 -33.29 -31.52 13.56
N PRO A 107 -32.40 -32.19 14.33
CA PRO A 107 -32.63 -33.58 14.73
C PRO A 107 -33.93 -33.77 15.52
N PHE A 108 -34.31 -32.79 16.33
CA PHE A 108 -35.57 -32.80 17.07
C PHE A 108 -36.77 -32.82 16.13
N LEU A 109 -36.83 -31.92 15.15
CA LEU A 109 -37.93 -31.85 14.19
C LEU A 109 -37.95 -33.06 13.25
N ASP A 110 -36.80 -33.54 12.78
CA ASP A 110 -36.74 -34.77 11.98
C ASP A 110 -37.33 -35.97 12.73
N LYS A 111 -36.99 -36.11 14.01
CA LYS A 111 -37.43 -37.23 14.85
C LYS A 111 -38.89 -37.13 15.28
N TYR A 112 -39.35 -35.94 15.67
CA TYR A 112 -40.66 -35.81 16.33
C TYR A 112 -41.74 -35.21 15.43
N LEU A 113 -41.38 -34.45 14.39
CA LEU A 113 -42.33 -33.90 13.41
C LEU A 113 -42.36 -34.73 12.13
N PHE A 114 -41.25 -34.80 11.38
CA PHE A 114 -41.24 -35.43 10.06
C PHE A 114 -41.38 -36.96 10.11
N ALA A 115 -40.67 -37.64 11.00
CA ALA A 115 -40.81 -39.09 11.16
C ALA A 115 -42.22 -39.51 11.64
N ASN A 116 -43.01 -38.58 12.18
CA ASN A 116 -44.41 -38.79 12.56
C ASN A 116 -45.42 -38.40 11.47
N GLY A 117 -44.94 -38.14 10.25
CA GLY A 117 -45.78 -38.05 9.05
C GLY A 117 -46.15 -36.65 8.57
N TYR A 118 -45.50 -35.59 9.09
CA TYR A 118 -45.69 -34.24 8.58
C TYR A 118 -45.20 -34.10 7.12
N GLN A 119 -46.03 -33.51 6.24
CA GLN A 119 -45.77 -33.41 4.80
C GLN A 119 -45.48 -31.99 4.28
N GLY A 120 -45.71 -30.94 5.08
CA GLY A 120 -45.49 -29.54 4.70
C GLY A 120 -44.06 -29.00 4.88
N GLN A 121 -43.90 -27.68 4.83
CA GLN A 121 -42.64 -26.96 5.00
C GLN A 121 -42.46 -26.50 6.47
N VAL A 122 -41.22 -26.20 6.87
CA VAL A 122 -40.90 -25.62 8.18
C VAL A 122 -40.06 -24.36 8.01
N ILE A 123 -40.46 -23.26 8.64
CA ILE A 123 -39.65 -22.07 8.81
C ILE A 123 -39.12 -22.04 10.24
N ILE A 124 -37.81 -21.84 10.39
CA ILE A 124 -37.14 -21.64 11.67
C ILE A 124 -36.73 -20.18 11.74
N SER A 125 -37.25 -19.46 12.73
CA SER A 125 -36.90 -18.06 12.97
C SER A 125 -36.16 -17.86 14.28
N SER A 126 -35.52 -16.70 14.38
CA SER A 126 -35.11 -16.09 15.65
C SER A 126 -35.45 -14.59 15.62
N ALA A 127 -35.50 -13.96 16.79
CA ALA A 127 -35.97 -12.59 16.90
C ALA A 127 -35.08 -11.59 16.15
N LYS A 128 -33.76 -11.63 16.37
CA LYS A 128 -32.82 -10.59 15.94
C LYS A 128 -31.58 -11.13 15.24
N ILE A 129 -30.96 -10.28 14.42
CA ILE A 129 -29.73 -10.57 13.67
C ILE A 129 -28.56 -10.95 14.58
N ASP A 130 -28.48 -10.42 15.79
CA ASP A 130 -27.45 -10.77 16.77
C ASP A 130 -27.49 -12.26 17.19
N THR A 131 -28.63 -12.92 17.00
CA THR A 131 -28.79 -14.37 17.21
C THR A 131 -28.42 -15.22 15.99
N TYR A 132 -27.78 -14.67 14.94
CA TYR A 132 -27.50 -15.39 13.69
C TYR A 132 -26.77 -16.73 13.87
N ASN A 133 -25.98 -16.88 14.93
CA ASN A 133 -25.28 -18.14 15.26
C ASN A 133 -26.24 -19.32 15.44
N TYR A 134 -27.45 -19.07 15.94
CA TYR A 134 -28.52 -20.06 16.05
C TYR A 134 -28.97 -20.54 14.66
N LEU A 135 -29.39 -19.61 13.79
CA LEU A 135 -29.87 -19.94 12.45
C LEU A 135 -28.76 -20.54 11.57
N ARG A 136 -27.52 -20.06 11.70
CA ARG A 136 -26.36 -20.64 11.00
C ARG A 136 -26.13 -22.09 11.42
N ALA A 137 -26.23 -22.39 12.71
CA ALA A 137 -26.09 -23.74 13.22
C ALA A 137 -27.25 -24.64 12.72
N ALA A 138 -28.50 -24.16 12.79
CA ALA A 138 -29.66 -24.89 12.27
C ALA A 138 -29.57 -25.16 10.77
N ALA A 139 -29.21 -24.15 9.97
CA ALA A 139 -29.03 -24.29 8.52
C ALA A 139 -27.84 -25.18 8.16
N THR A 140 -26.81 -25.24 9.00
CA THR A 140 -25.69 -26.17 8.81
C THR A 140 -26.11 -27.61 9.11
N THR A 141 -26.81 -27.83 10.22
CA THR A 141 -27.31 -29.15 10.60
C THR A 141 -28.37 -29.67 9.64
N SER A 142 -29.22 -28.81 9.08
CA SER A 142 -30.24 -29.19 8.08
C SER A 142 -29.63 -29.79 6.82
N LYS A 143 -28.35 -29.50 6.51
CA LYS A 143 -27.66 -30.10 5.36
C LYS A 143 -27.50 -31.63 5.47
N SER A 144 -27.53 -32.16 6.69
CA SER A 144 -27.46 -33.61 6.94
C SER A 144 -28.84 -34.24 7.12
N SER A 145 -29.92 -33.45 7.07
CA SER A 145 -31.30 -33.94 7.23
C SER A 145 -31.83 -34.52 5.92
N PRO A 146 -32.59 -35.63 5.95
CA PRO A 146 -33.34 -36.10 4.79
C PRO A 146 -34.42 -35.10 4.33
N ASN A 147 -34.80 -34.14 5.18
CA ASN A 147 -35.80 -33.12 4.92
C ASN A 147 -35.17 -31.74 4.59
N MET A 148 -33.90 -31.68 4.19
CA MET A 148 -33.17 -30.40 3.98
C MET A 148 -33.92 -29.38 3.13
N ALA A 149 -34.60 -29.83 2.06
CA ALA A 149 -35.32 -28.98 1.13
C ALA A 149 -36.61 -28.37 1.72
N ARG A 150 -37.00 -28.80 2.92
CA ARG A 150 -38.23 -28.40 3.61
C ARG A 150 -37.99 -27.45 4.78
N TYR A 151 -36.74 -27.13 5.08
CA TYR A 151 -36.37 -26.15 6.12
C TYR A 151 -36.00 -24.81 5.49
N PHE A 152 -36.64 -23.75 5.97
CA PHE A 152 -36.41 -22.35 5.59
C PHE A 152 -36.06 -21.51 6.82
N PHE A 153 -35.35 -20.40 6.62
CA PHE A 153 -34.79 -19.60 7.71
C PHE A 153 -35.10 -18.11 7.54
N THR A 154 -35.37 -17.40 8.65
CA THR A 154 -35.65 -15.95 8.69
C THR A 154 -35.34 -15.33 10.05
N PHE A 155 -35.27 -14.00 10.11
CA PHE A 155 -35.36 -13.24 11.36
C PHE A 155 -36.74 -12.57 11.44
N ASP A 156 -37.43 -12.66 12.58
CA ASP A 156 -38.83 -12.25 12.69
C ASP A 156 -39.03 -10.80 13.21
N GLN A 157 -38.12 -10.27 14.04
CA GLN A 157 -38.25 -8.94 14.67
C GLN A 157 -37.27 -7.89 14.10
N GLU A 158 -36.70 -8.12 12.92
CA GLU A 158 -35.78 -7.21 12.22
C GLU A 158 -36.50 -6.26 11.25
N ALA A 159 -37.70 -5.83 11.65
CA ALA A 159 -38.52 -4.88 10.90
C ALA A 159 -37.67 -3.67 10.47
N ASP A 160 -37.88 -3.20 9.23
CA ASP A 160 -37.10 -2.18 8.51
C ASP A 160 -35.76 -2.62 7.89
N ASN A 161 -35.27 -3.83 8.16
CA ASN A 161 -33.92 -4.24 7.73
C ASN A 161 -33.90 -5.35 6.67
N TYR A 162 -34.67 -5.19 5.58
CA TYR A 162 -34.70 -6.16 4.47
C TYR A 162 -33.28 -6.54 3.98
N ALA A 163 -32.47 -5.52 3.67
CA ALA A 163 -31.13 -5.73 3.14
C ALA A 163 -30.21 -6.46 4.14
N GLY A 164 -30.28 -6.16 5.44
CA GLY A 164 -29.48 -6.83 6.46
C GLY A 164 -29.90 -8.29 6.66
N VAL A 165 -31.20 -8.55 6.77
CA VAL A 165 -31.76 -9.91 6.90
C VAL A 165 -31.34 -10.77 5.71
N MET A 166 -31.55 -10.30 4.48
CA MET A 166 -31.18 -11.02 3.27
C MET A 166 -29.69 -11.23 3.14
N THR A 167 -28.89 -10.20 3.42
CA THR A 167 -27.42 -10.31 3.40
C THR A 167 -26.95 -11.41 4.34
N ILE A 168 -27.46 -11.46 5.57
CA ILE A 168 -27.01 -12.43 6.57
C ILE A 168 -27.46 -13.85 6.23
N LEU A 169 -28.73 -14.04 5.86
CA LEU A 169 -29.24 -15.37 5.49
C LEU A 169 -28.50 -15.92 4.25
N SER A 170 -28.18 -15.06 3.28
CA SER A 170 -27.44 -15.47 2.07
C SER A 170 -26.06 -16.06 2.35
N ARG A 171 -25.46 -15.75 3.51
CA ARG A 171 -24.14 -16.27 3.90
C ARG A 171 -24.14 -17.76 4.22
N PHE A 172 -25.28 -18.33 4.58
CA PHE A 172 -25.35 -19.73 5.05
C PHE A 172 -26.50 -20.56 4.49
N THR A 173 -27.49 -19.97 3.81
CA THR A 173 -28.59 -20.71 3.21
C THR A 173 -29.22 -20.04 1.98
N ASN A 174 -29.64 -20.86 1.02
CA ASN A 174 -30.52 -20.45 -0.08
C ASN A 174 -32.00 -20.71 0.23
N ASN A 175 -32.31 -21.46 1.29
CA ASN A 175 -33.67 -21.68 1.77
C ASN A 175 -34.05 -20.54 2.72
N ARG A 176 -34.17 -19.33 2.18
CA ARG A 176 -34.44 -18.12 2.97
C ARG A 176 -35.80 -17.55 2.64
N VAL A 177 -36.48 -17.06 3.67
CA VAL A 177 -37.77 -16.35 3.59
C VAL A 177 -37.62 -15.01 4.29
N TYR A 178 -38.55 -14.08 4.04
CA TYR A 178 -38.52 -12.76 4.65
C TYR A 178 -39.82 -12.47 5.40
N GLY A 179 -39.69 -12.20 6.70
CA GLY A 179 -40.77 -11.69 7.54
C GLY A 179 -40.70 -10.17 7.65
N THR A 180 -41.83 -9.50 7.48
CA THR A 180 -41.90 -8.03 7.68
C THR A 180 -42.04 -7.63 9.15
N GLY A 181 -42.12 -8.60 10.07
CA GLY A 181 -42.49 -8.42 11.48
C GLY A 181 -43.98 -8.18 11.68
N SER A 182 -44.36 -7.87 12.94
CA SER A 182 -45.75 -7.61 13.33
C SER A 182 -46.25 -6.25 12.81
N SER A 183 -47.34 -6.27 12.04
CA SER A 183 -47.95 -5.06 11.45
C SER A 183 -48.46 -4.04 12.48
N SER A 184 -48.67 -4.49 13.72
CA SER A 184 -49.10 -3.69 14.87
C SER A 184 -48.01 -2.74 15.38
N TRP A 185 -46.73 -3.03 15.11
CA TRP A 185 -45.58 -2.27 15.62
C TRP A 185 -44.95 -1.35 14.56
N SER A 186 -45.18 -1.61 13.27
CA SER A 186 -44.71 -0.72 12.19
C SER A 186 -45.49 -0.92 10.87
N HIS A 187 -46.43 -0.02 10.57
CA HIS A 187 -47.04 0.04 9.24
C HIS A 187 -46.07 0.69 8.25
N ARG A 188 -45.34 -0.10 7.46
CA ARG A 188 -44.48 0.44 6.40
C ARG A 188 -44.63 -0.33 5.10
N GLU A 189 -45.56 0.14 4.27
CA GLU A 189 -45.77 -0.27 2.86
C GLU A 189 -44.44 -0.43 2.09
N ARG A 190 -43.45 0.43 2.38
CA ARG A 190 -42.09 0.37 1.81
C ARG A 190 -41.38 -0.97 2.04
N ILE A 191 -41.45 -1.53 3.25
CA ILE A 191 -40.76 -2.78 3.59
C ILE A 191 -41.46 -3.96 2.92
N ILE A 192 -42.80 -3.96 2.95
CA ILE A 192 -43.61 -4.97 2.28
C ILE A 192 -43.27 -5.00 0.79
N LYS A 193 -43.22 -3.83 0.15
CA LYS A 193 -42.80 -3.70 -1.25
C LYS A 193 -41.38 -4.18 -1.49
N ALA A 194 -40.44 -3.94 -0.56
CA ALA A 194 -39.06 -4.43 -0.69
C ALA A 194 -38.99 -5.97 -0.61
N GLY A 195 -39.71 -6.57 0.36
CA GLY A 195 -39.84 -8.03 0.47
C GLY A 195 -40.45 -8.65 -0.79
N VAL A 196 -41.60 -8.13 -1.25
CA VAL A 196 -42.24 -8.66 -2.47
C VAL A 196 -41.37 -8.45 -3.72
N ALA A 197 -40.66 -7.32 -3.83
CA ALA A 197 -39.73 -7.11 -4.94
C ALA A 197 -38.57 -8.11 -4.92
N GLY A 198 -37.98 -8.35 -3.74
CA GLY A 198 -36.92 -9.33 -3.56
C GLY A 198 -37.34 -10.77 -3.88
N GLU A 199 -38.56 -11.14 -3.50
CA GLU A 199 -39.16 -12.43 -3.85
C GLU A 199 -39.26 -12.59 -5.37
N ARG A 200 -39.77 -11.57 -6.07
CA ARG A 200 -39.84 -11.55 -7.54
C ARG A 200 -38.46 -11.59 -8.20
N ASN A 201 -37.46 -11.02 -7.56
CA ASN A 201 -36.06 -11.06 -8.01
C ASN A 201 -35.36 -12.39 -7.69
N GLY A 202 -36.01 -13.34 -7.01
CA GLY A 202 -35.39 -14.60 -6.60
C GLY A 202 -34.37 -14.45 -5.47
N GLU A 203 -34.43 -13.34 -4.71
CA GLU A 203 -33.57 -13.08 -3.55
C GLU A 203 -34.01 -13.95 -2.36
N HIS A 204 -35.29 -14.22 -2.17
CA HIS A 204 -35.85 -15.14 -1.16
C HIS A 204 -37.09 -15.86 -1.70
N GLY A 205 -37.48 -16.95 -1.03
CA GLY A 205 -38.55 -17.84 -1.52
C GLY A 205 -39.96 -17.34 -1.27
N MET A 206 -40.19 -16.65 -0.15
CA MET A 206 -41.51 -16.22 0.28
C MET A 206 -41.42 -15.01 1.21
N THR A 207 -42.31 -14.05 1.02
CA THR A 207 -42.55 -12.91 1.91
C THR A 207 -43.80 -13.19 2.73
N TYR A 208 -43.69 -13.09 4.06
CA TYR A 208 -44.83 -13.21 4.97
C TYR A 208 -44.95 -12.03 5.93
N ILE A 209 -46.16 -11.84 6.46
CA ILE A 209 -46.48 -10.81 7.45
C ILE A 209 -47.20 -11.44 8.64
N TRP A 210 -46.88 -10.96 9.84
CA TRP A 210 -47.66 -11.24 11.05
C TRP A 210 -48.57 -10.05 11.34
N THR A 211 -49.87 -10.27 11.56
CA THR A 211 -50.83 -9.16 11.66
C THR A 211 -52.03 -9.45 12.56
N LEU A 212 -52.49 -8.41 13.27
CA LEU A 212 -53.77 -8.38 13.98
C LEU A 212 -54.79 -7.44 13.31
N ASP A 213 -54.45 -6.94 12.13
CA ASP A 213 -55.24 -5.94 11.44
C ASP A 213 -56.58 -6.47 10.96
N LYS A 214 -57.46 -5.53 10.59
CA LYS A 214 -58.77 -5.84 10.03
C LYS A 214 -58.62 -6.47 8.65
N LYS A 215 -59.70 -7.13 8.21
CA LYS A 215 -59.81 -7.76 6.87
C LYS A 215 -59.34 -6.85 5.72
N SER A 216 -59.60 -5.54 5.80
CA SER A 216 -59.18 -4.56 4.79
C SER A 216 -57.65 -4.42 4.65
N SER A 217 -56.90 -4.48 5.75
CA SER A 217 -55.42 -4.40 5.70
C SER A 217 -54.82 -5.69 5.18
N MET A 218 -55.36 -6.84 5.60
CA MET A 218 -54.96 -8.14 5.03
C MET A 218 -55.18 -8.19 3.52
N GLN A 219 -56.30 -7.63 3.03
CA GLN A 219 -56.59 -7.48 1.60
C GLN A 219 -55.53 -6.61 0.90
N GLU A 220 -55.07 -5.53 1.53
CA GLU A 220 -54.02 -4.67 1.01
C GLU A 220 -52.67 -5.40 0.92
N TYR A 221 -52.29 -6.17 1.94
CA TYR A 221 -51.06 -6.97 1.92
C TYR A 221 -51.06 -8.00 0.79
N ILE A 222 -52.19 -8.69 0.58
CA ILE A 222 -52.35 -9.62 -0.54
C ILE A 222 -52.24 -8.86 -1.87
N ASN A 223 -52.87 -7.70 -2.01
CA ASN A 223 -52.79 -6.89 -3.23
C ASN A 223 -51.36 -6.40 -3.52
N LEU A 224 -50.55 -6.16 -2.49
CA LEU A 224 -49.12 -5.84 -2.65
C LEU A 224 -48.28 -7.03 -3.11
N GLY A 225 -48.80 -8.26 -2.97
CA GLY A 225 -48.16 -9.51 -3.39
C GLY A 225 -47.54 -10.34 -2.26
N VAL A 226 -47.94 -10.12 -1.01
CA VAL A 226 -47.52 -10.96 0.13
C VAL A 226 -48.14 -12.35 0.00
N GLN A 227 -47.32 -13.40 0.16
CA GLN A 227 -47.74 -14.79 -0.02
C GLN A 227 -48.17 -15.48 1.28
N GLY A 228 -47.67 -15.02 2.44
CA GLY A 228 -48.01 -15.58 3.76
C GLY A 228 -48.57 -14.53 4.72
N ILE A 229 -49.68 -14.84 5.40
CA ILE A 229 -50.25 -14.00 6.46
C ILE A 229 -50.46 -14.86 7.70
N MET A 230 -49.77 -14.54 8.79
CA MET A 230 -49.97 -15.11 10.12
C MET A 230 -50.87 -14.18 10.93
N THR A 231 -51.98 -14.68 11.47
CA THR A 231 -52.95 -13.85 12.19
C THR A 231 -53.76 -14.64 13.21
N ASN A 232 -54.22 -13.94 14.25
CA ASN A 232 -55.19 -14.47 15.21
C ASN A 232 -56.65 -14.39 14.69
N ARG A 233 -56.90 -13.72 13.55
CA ARG A 233 -58.23 -13.61 12.91
C ARG A 233 -58.43 -14.64 11.79
N VAL A 234 -58.15 -15.91 12.06
CA VAL A 234 -58.09 -17.01 11.06
C VAL A 234 -59.34 -17.08 10.16
N ALA A 235 -60.54 -17.08 10.74
CA ALA A 235 -61.78 -17.14 9.97
C ALA A 235 -61.97 -15.93 9.03
N SER A 236 -61.50 -14.74 9.44
CA SER A 236 -61.55 -13.55 8.60
C SER A 236 -60.61 -13.66 7.40
N LEU A 237 -59.40 -14.19 7.60
CA LEU A 237 -58.45 -14.46 6.53
C LEU A 237 -58.96 -15.55 5.58
N LYS A 238 -59.52 -16.65 6.10
CA LYS A 238 -60.16 -17.69 5.28
C LYS A 238 -61.27 -17.11 4.39
N ASN A 239 -62.19 -16.34 4.97
CA ASN A 239 -63.27 -15.71 4.22
C ASN A 239 -62.74 -14.72 3.16
N LEU A 240 -61.62 -14.05 3.46
CA LEU A 240 -60.93 -13.18 2.50
C LEU A 240 -60.37 -13.99 1.32
N THR A 241 -59.66 -15.08 1.58
CA THR A 241 -59.09 -15.94 0.53
C THR A 241 -60.18 -16.50 -0.39
N ILE A 242 -61.33 -16.91 0.16
CA ILE A 242 -62.49 -17.36 -0.64
C ILE A 242 -63.05 -16.21 -1.48
N SER A 243 -63.24 -15.01 -0.89
CA SER A 243 -63.78 -13.86 -1.63
C SER A 243 -62.88 -13.34 -2.74
N MET A 244 -61.57 -13.63 -2.65
CA MET A 244 -60.56 -13.26 -3.63
C MET A 244 -60.19 -14.41 -4.59
N ASP A 245 -60.85 -15.57 -4.49
CA ASP A 245 -60.57 -16.77 -5.27
C ASP A 245 -59.09 -17.23 -5.19
N LEU A 246 -58.50 -17.14 -4.00
CA LEU A 246 -57.10 -17.51 -3.76
C LEU A 246 -56.97 -19.00 -3.43
N LYS A 247 -56.02 -19.67 -4.09
CA LYS A 247 -55.66 -21.05 -3.77
C LYS A 247 -54.78 -21.09 -2.52
N ILE A 248 -55.25 -21.76 -1.48
CA ILE A 248 -54.50 -21.99 -0.24
C ILE A 248 -53.51 -23.15 -0.43
N ALA A 249 -52.27 -22.95 0.03
CA ALA A 249 -51.20 -23.94 -0.06
C ALA A 249 -51.54 -25.25 0.66
N GLN A 250 -51.20 -26.37 0.03
CA GLN A 250 -51.33 -27.73 0.53
C GLN A 250 -49.96 -28.24 1.01
N PRO A 251 -49.91 -29.29 1.86
CA PRO A 251 -48.65 -29.86 2.34
C PRO A 251 -47.66 -30.26 1.23
N SER A 252 -48.14 -30.62 0.05
CA SER A 252 -47.29 -30.94 -1.10
C SER A 252 -46.63 -29.73 -1.76
N ASP A 253 -47.11 -28.52 -1.49
CA ASP A 253 -46.57 -27.30 -2.09
C ASP A 253 -45.24 -26.92 -1.43
N THR A 254 -44.31 -26.37 -2.21
CA THR A 254 -42.94 -26.03 -1.79
C THR A 254 -42.69 -24.54 -1.91
N ILE A 255 -41.95 -23.98 -0.97
CA ILE A 255 -41.44 -22.61 -1.07
C ILE A 255 -40.27 -22.59 -2.08
N PRO A 256 -40.23 -21.64 -3.03
CA PRO A 256 -39.10 -21.50 -3.95
C PRO A 256 -37.76 -21.31 -3.22
N ILE A 257 -36.69 -21.86 -3.77
CA ILE A 257 -35.33 -21.64 -3.26
C ILE A 257 -34.78 -20.36 -3.90
N SER A 258 -34.02 -19.57 -3.14
CA SER A 258 -33.34 -18.40 -3.69
C SER A 258 -32.32 -18.77 -4.75
N ILE A 259 -32.37 -18.07 -5.88
CA ILE A 259 -31.47 -18.27 -7.02
C ILE A 259 -30.55 -17.07 -7.27
N THR A 260 -30.87 -15.91 -6.69
CA THR A 260 -30.12 -14.68 -6.91
C THR A 260 -29.03 -14.53 -5.84
N PRO A 261 -27.75 -14.39 -6.24
CA PRO A 261 -26.69 -14.01 -5.33
C PRO A 261 -26.95 -12.59 -4.83
N ILE A 262 -27.04 -12.40 -3.52
CA ILE A 262 -27.18 -11.07 -2.94
C ILE A 262 -25.79 -10.44 -2.92
N SER A 263 -25.57 -9.47 -3.82
CA SER A 263 -24.36 -8.64 -3.85
C SER A 263 -24.28 -7.84 -2.55
N SER A 264 -23.63 -8.38 -1.54
CA SER A 264 -23.55 -7.71 -0.25
C SER A 264 -22.51 -6.60 -0.30
N LYS A 265 -22.91 -5.38 0.05
CA LYS A 265 -21.99 -4.27 0.36
C LYS A 265 -21.28 -4.44 1.72
N HIS A 266 -21.42 -5.58 2.38
CA HIS A 266 -21.05 -5.81 3.78
C HIS A 266 -20.36 -7.17 3.93
N GLU A 267 -19.18 -7.32 3.34
CA GLU A 267 -18.49 -8.62 3.30
C GLU A 267 -17.41 -8.78 4.37
N CYS A 268 -17.29 -7.87 5.36
CA CYS A 268 -16.44 -8.11 6.53
C CYS A 268 -17.00 -7.45 7.80
N ASP A 269 -16.72 -8.04 8.97
CA ASP A 269 -17.23 -7.58 10.27
C ASP A 269 -16.18 -7.76 11.38
N CYS A 270 -16.27 -6.96 12.44
CA CYS A 270 -15.30 -6.92 13.52
C CYS A 270 -15.96 -6.77 14.90
N ASP A 271 -15.58 -7.65 15.83
CA ASP A 271 -16.07 -7.64 17.21
C ASP A 271 -15.10 -6.93 18.15
N TYR A 272 -15.63 -6.35 19.24
CA TYR A 272 -14.81 -5.79 20.30
C TYR A 272 -14.34 -6.90 21.26
N GLN A 273 -13.04 -7.06 21.41
CA GLN A 273 -12.40 -7.89 22.42
C GLN A 273 -11.58 -7.03 23.39
N HIS A 274 -11.09 -7.64 24.48
CA HIS A 274 -10.34 -6.95 25.56
C HIS A 274 -9.20 -6.06 25.04
N ASP A 275 -8.58 -6.46 23.92
CA ASP A 275 -7.41 -5.83 23.29
C ASP A 275 -7.70 -5.01 22.01
N GLY A 276 -8.98 -4.81 21.63
CA GLY A 276 -9.39 -4.02 20.46
C GLY A 276 -10.41 -4.70 19.53
N CYS A 277 -10.54 -4.21 18.29
CA CYS A 277 -11.45 -4.77 17.26
C CYS A 277 -10.84 -5.96 16.51
N VAL A 278 -11.37 -7.16 16.69
CA VAL A 278 -10.89 -8.35 15.97
C VAL A 278 -11.85 -8.67 14.84
N ILE A 279 -11.33 -9.09 13.68
CA ILE A 279 -12.18 -9.57 12.59
C ILE A 279 -12.98 -10.77 13.09
N SER A 280 -14.30 -10.63 13.12
CA SER A 280 -15.23 -11.73 13.40
C SER A 280 -15.69 -12.40 12.12
N MET A 281 -15.53 -11.72 10.98
CA MET A 281 -15.88 -12.24 9.66
C MET A 281 -14.90 -11.76 8.58
N PRO A 282 -14.18 -12.68 7.91
CA PRO A 282 -13.14 -12.31 6.96
C PRO A 282 -13.76 -11.67 5.71
N PRO A 283 -13.04 -10.73 5.06
CA PRO A 283 -13.43 -10.12 3.80
C PRO A 283 -13.34 -11.14 2.63
N PRO A 284 -13.98 -10.88 1.49
CA PRO A 284 -13.89 -11.72 0.30
C PRO A 284 -12.46 -11.84 -0.23
N LYS A 285 -12.21 -12.93 -0.97
CA LYS A 285 -10.94 -13.12 -1.68
C LYS A 285 -10.57 -11.90 -2.51
N ASN A 286 -9.30 -11.53 -2.44
CA ASN A 286 -8.68 -10.36 -3.07
C ASN A 286 -9.14 -9.00 -2.50
N THR A 287 -9.72 -8.98 -1.31
CA THR A 287 -10.10 -7.76 -0.58
C THR A 287 -9.66 -7.83 0.88
N ALA A 288 -9.68 -6.71 1.59
CA ALA A 288 -9.24 -6.62 2.98
C ALA A 288 -10.31 -6.00 3.88
N CYS A 289 -10.27 -6.29 5.18
CA CYS A 289 -11.24 -5.78 6.13
C CYS A 289 -10.67 -4.63 6.94
N LYS A 290 -11.36 -3.50 6.96
CA LYS A 290 -11.03 -2.34 7.77
C LYS A 290 -11.90 -2.30 9.01
N CYS A 291 -11.42 -2.91 10.10
CA CYS A 291 -12.08 -2.77 11.40
C CYS A 291 -11.97 -1.32 11.91
N THR A 292 -13.02 -0.74 12.48
CA THR A 292 -13.01 0.62 13.04
C THR A 292 -13.63 0.60 14.44
N LYS A 293 -12.97 1.22 15.43
CA LYS A 293 -13.60 1.44 16.76
C LYS A 293 -14.70 2.48 16.62
N ARG A 294 -15.89 2.18 17.12
CA ARG A 294 -16.94 3.17 17.40
C ARG A 294 -17.08 3.38 18.90
N LEU A 295 -17.92 4.34 19.31
CA LEU A 295 -18.13 4.68 20.72
C LEU A 295 -18.62 3.48 21.58
N LEU A 296 -19.37 2.55 20.97
CA LEU A 296 -20.02 1.39 21.64
C LEU A 296 -19.74 0.05 20.92
N GLY A 297 -18.57 -0.12 20.28
CA GLY A 297 -18.23 -1.39 19.65
C GLY A 297 -17.21 -1.27 18.52
N CYS A 298 -17.17 -2.28 17.67
CA CYS A 298 -16.34 -2.36 16.48
C CYS A 298 -17.22 -2.59 15.26
N ASP A 299 -16.73 -2.17 14.10
CA ASP A 299 -17.44 -2.26 12.82
C ASP A 299 -16.42 -2.60 11.72
N GLY A 300 -16.80 -3.43 10.75
CA GLY A 300 -15.94 -3.86 9.64
C GLY A 300 -16.38 -3.24 8.31
N SER A 301 -15.43 -2.76 7.51
CA SER A 301 -15.72 -2.33 6.14
C SER A 301 -14.74 -2.96 5.14
N VAL A 302 -15.25 -3.48 4.03
CA VAL A 302 -14.42 -4.10 3.01
C VAL A 302 -13.75 -3.00 2.18
N VAL A 303 -12.44 -3.14 1.99
CA VAL A 303 -11.62 -2.21 1.21
C VAL A 303 -10.66 -2.97 0.31
N PRO A 304 -10.11 -2.36 -0.75
CA PRO A 304 -9.02 -2.95 -1.50
C PRO A 304 -7.81 -3.24 -0.62
N CYS A 305 -7.14 -4.37 -0.84
CA CYS A 305 -5.91 -4.71 -0.13
C CYS A 305 -4.83 -3.66 -0.44
N SER A 306 -4.14 -3.20 0.61
CA SER A 306 -2.92 -2.39 0.44
C SER A 306 -1.79 -3.14 -0.27
N ASN A 307 -1.78 -4.48 -0.20
CA ASN A 307 -0.90 -5.36 -0.98
C ASN A 307 -1.71 -6.52 -1.60
N PRO A 308 -2.07 -6.45 -2.89
CA PRO A 308 -2.84 -7.48 -3.59
C PRO A 308 -2.14 -8.85 -3.66
N ASP A 309 -0.81 -8.90 -3.60
CA ASP A 309 -0.02 -10.14 -3.73
C ASP A 309 0.13 -10.89 -2.38
N SER A 310 -0.42 -10.36 -1.30
CA SER A 310 -0.35 -10.97 0.03
C SER A 310 -1.19 -12.26 0.09
N PRO A 311 -0.71 -13.35 0.71
CA PRO A 311 -1.53 -14.57 0.89
C PRO A 311 -2.82 -14.26 1.68
N TYR A 312 -2.78 -13.29 2.60
CA TYR A 312 -3.93 -12.82 3.37
C TYR A 312 -4.88 -11.90 2.58
N CYS A 313 -4.49 -11.47 1.38
CA CYS A 313 -5.39 -10.81 0.43
C CYS A 313 -6.05 -11.86 -0.47
N VAL A 314 -5.27 -12.82 -0.98
CA VAL A 314 -5.76 -13.89 -1.87
C VAL A 314 -6.75 -14.81 -1.16
N ASP A 315 -6.48 -15.14 0.11
CA ASP A 315 -7.36 -15.95 0.96
C ASP A 315 -7.45 -15.34 2.37
N PRO A 316 -8.31 -14.32 2.56
CA PRO A 316 -8.41 -13.60 3.81
C PRO A 316 -8.98 -14.45 4.96
N ASP A 317 -8.37 -14.32 6.14
CA ASP A 317 -8.72 -15.06 7.34
C ASP A 317 -9.16 -14.12 8.48
N LEU A 318 -9.43 -14.68 9.67
CA LEU A 318 -9.78 -13.90 10.87
C LEU A 318 -8.55 -13.24 11.53
N SER A 319 -7.36 -13.37 10.94
CA SER A 319 -6.15 -12.85 11.54
C SER A 319 -6.13 -11.32 11.46
N SER A 320 -5.36 -10.73 12.37
CA SER A 320 -5.06 -9.31 12.32
C SER A 320 -4.24 -8.89 11.10
N ASP A 321 -3.64 -9.83 10.34
CA ASP A 321 -2.96 -9.53 9.06
C ASP A 321 -3.96 -9.15 7.97
N THR A 322 -5.10 -9.85 7.93
CA THR A 322 -6.23 -9.52 7.05
C THR A 322 -6.82 -8.14 7.38
N CYS A 323 -6.83 -7.75 8.66
CA CYS A 323 -7.25 -6.41 9.11
C CYS A 323 -6.25 -5.32 8.75
N ALA A 324 -4.96 -5.63 8.87
CA ALA A 324 -3.87 -4.72 8.55
C ALA A 324 -3.84 -4.36 7.05
N LEU A 325 -4.15 -5.33 6.17
CA LEU A 325 -4.26 -5.10 4.74
C LEU A 325 -5.33 -4.06 4.38
N GLY A 326 -6.40 -3.96 5.19
CA GLY A 326 -7.51 -3.02 5.00
C GLY A 326 -7.36 -1.70 5.75
N GLY A 327 -6.26 -1.49 6.47
CA GLY A 327 -6.03 -0.26 7.21
C GLY A 327 -6.95 -0.09 8.43
N GLY A 328 -7.34 -1.21 9.07
CA GLY A 328 -8.19 -1.23 10.26
C GLY A 328 -7.58 -0.58 11.52
N ASN A 329 -8.36 -0.61 12.60
CA ASN A 329 -8.26 0.25 13.77
C ASN A 329 -6.86 0.24 14.39
N PHE A 330 -6.36 1.46 14.64
CA PHE A 330 -5.05 1.74 15.22
C PHE A 330 -4.73 0.84 16.42
N TRP A 331 -5.71 0.55 17.28
CA TRP A 331 -5.51 -0.23 18.50
C TRP A 331 -5.19 -1.71 18.26
N VAL A 332 -5.73 -2.31 17.20
CA VAL A 332 -5.55 -3.74 16.87
C VAL A 332 -4.22 -3.94 16.18
N LYS A 333 -3.89 -3.01 15.28
CA LYS A 333 -2.55 -2.84 14.75
C LYS A 333 -1.57 -2.66 15.91
N TYR A 334 -1.87 -1.78 16.87
CA TYR A 334 -1.03 -1.50 18.03
C TYR A 334 -0.85 -2.70 18.98
N THR A 335 -1.91 -3.43 19.35
CA THR A 335 -1.79 -4.60 20.24
C THR A 335 -1.06 -5.76 19.58
N LYS A 336 -1.33 -6.04 18.30
CA LYS A 336 -0.56 -7.04 17.54
C LYS A 336 0.92 -6.63 17.41
N LEU A 337 1.20 -5.39 17.00
CA LEU A 337 2.56 -4.87 16.96
C LEU A 337 3.22 -5.03 18.33
N ARG A 338 2.55 -4.65 19.43
CA ARG A 338 3.12 -4.79 20.77
C ARG A 338 3.42 -6.24 21.15
N GLN A 339 2.54 -7.18 20.84
CA GLN A 339 2.77 -8.61 21.10
C GLN A 339 3.95 -9.18 20.29
N ASP A 340 4.09 -8.78 19.02
CA ASP A 340 5.16 -9.28 18.15
C ASP A 340 6.52 -8.65 18.46
N TYR A 341 6.57 -7.34 18.71
CA TYR A 341 7.81 -6.62 18.99
C TYR A 341 8.32 -6.80 20.43
N HIS A 342 7.48 -7.22 21.39
CA HIS A 342 7.93 -7.65 22.73
C HIS A 342 8.85 -8.87 22.71
N LYS A 343 8.86 -9.64 21.61
CA LYS A 343 9.78 -10.78 21.41
C LYS A 343 11.20 -10.31 21.06
N ILE A 344 11.38 -9.04 20.70
CA ILE A 344 12.69 -8.44 20.41
C ILE A 344 13.20 -7.76 21.69
N PRO A 345 14.47 -7.97 22.08
CA PRO A 345 15.06 -7.28 23.22
C PRO A 345 14.82 -5.76 23.15
N SER A 346 14.26 -5.17 24.20
CA SER A 346 14.13 -3.71 24.33
C SER A 346 15.33 -3.10 25.03
N LEU A 347 15.44 -1.77 25.02
CA LEU A 347 16.36 -1.05 25.90
C LEU A 347 16.19 -1.48 27.38
N PRO A 348 17.23 -1.33 28.23
CA PRO A 348 17.20 -1.72 29.64
C PRO A 348 16.07 -1.06 30.45
N ILE A 349 15.60 0.12 30.02
CA ILE A 349 14.51 0.84 30.66
C ILE A 349 13.23 0.62 29.86
N SER A 350 12.23 0.06 30.52
CA SER A 350 10.93 -0.29 29.92
C SER A 350 10.21 0.94 29.32
N PRO A 351 9.50 0.80 28.19
CA PRO A 351 8.73 1.88 27.60
C PRO A 351 7.53 2.26 28.48
N ILE A 352 7.26 3.56 28.63
CA ILE A 352 6.06 4.07 29.33
C ILE A 352 4.85 3.99 28.38
N PRO A 353 3.66 3.58 28.83
CA PRO A 353 2.46 3.60 27.99
C PRO A 353 2.24 4.96 27.31
N PHE A 354 1.91 4.96 26.01
CA PHE A 354 1.67 6.15 25.17
C PHE A 354 2.88 7.07 24.91
N ILE A 355 3.91 7.04 25.76
CA ILE A 355 5.13 7.84 25.62
C ILE A 355 6.27 7.00 25.02
N GLY A 356 6.24 5.68 25.16
CA GLY A 356 7.31 4.79 24.75
C GLY A 356 8.59 5.07 25.53
N ASN A 357 9.74 4.94 24.88
CA ASN A 357 11.06 5.30 25.40
C ASN A 357 11.34 6.81 25.29
N ILE A 358 10.41 7.63 24.77
CA ILE A 358 10.65 9.06 24.52
C ILE A 358 11.03 9.84 25.78
N HIS A 359 10.47 9.46 26.93
CA HIS A 359 10.77 10.06 28.23
C HIS A 359 12.24 9.94 28.66
N GLN A 360 12.99 9.00 28.08
CA GLN A 360 14.42 8.79 28.34
C GLN A 360 15.28 9.81 27.57
N PHE A 361 14.65 10.58 26.68
CA PHE A 361 15.30 11.59 25.86
C PHE A 361 14.96 12.98 26.42
N ASP A 362 15.98 13.67 26.97
CA ASP A 362 15.86 15.05 27.42
C ASP A 362 15.49 15.98 26.23
N LYS A 363 14.87 17.13 26.49
CA LYS A 363 14.27 18.02 25.47
C LYS A 363 15.29 18.91 24.73
N ARG A 364 16.58 18.82 25.05
CA ARG A 364 17.64 19.71 24.52
C ARG A 364 18.37 19.10 23.31
N GLN A 365 18.99 19.93 22.46
CA GLN A 365 19.62 19.50 21.19
C GLN A 365 20.87 18.61 21.38
N ASP A 366 21.49 18.60 22.56
CA ASP A 366 22.61 17.74 22.97
C ASP A 366 22.23 16.25 23.15
N VAL A 367 20.98 15.89 22.85
CA VAL A 367 20.38 14.59 23.17
C VAL A 367 20.43 13.60 22.01
N PHE A 368 20.50 14.04 20.74
CA PHE A 368 20.62 13.11 19.61
C PHE A 368 21.96 12.36 19.64
N SER A 369 23.04 13.04 19.98
CA SER A 369 24.36 12.42 20.14
C SER A 369 24.37 11.42 21.31
N ARG A 370 23.66 11.71 22.41
CA ARG A 370 23.49 10.77 23.53
C ARG A 370 22.65 9.55 23.12
N LEU A 371 21.57 9.77 22.36
CA LEU A 371 20.72 8.71 21.83
C LEU A 371 21.50 7.78 20.90
N LEU A 372 22.26 8.33 19.96
CA LEU A 372 23.14 7.56 19.07
C LEU A 372 24.18 6.77 19.86
N MET A 373 24.80 7.36 20.88
CA MET A 373 25.77 6.67 21.73
C MET A 373 25.13 5.55 22.56
N VAL A 374 23.94 5.75 23.11
CA VAL A 374 23.19 4.69 23.82
C VAL A 374 22.85 3.55 22.87
N MET A 375 22.27 3.87 21.71
CA MET A 375 21.93 2.87 20.69
C MET A 375 23.15 2.10 20.17
N ALA A 376 24.29 2.77 19.99
CA ALA A 376 25.54 2.14 19.58
C ALA A 376 26.09 1.19 20.66
N ARG A 377 26.06 1.59 21.94
CA ARG A 377 26.45 0.73 23.07
C ARG A 377 25.54 -0.49 23.19
N GLU A 378 24.24 -0.32 23.02
CA GLU A 378 23.27 -1.41 23.06
C GLU A 378 23.50 -2.38 21.89
N CYS A 379 23.75 -1.87 20.69
CA CYS A 379 24.16 -2.72 19.58
C CYS A 379 25.44 -3.51 19.89
N GLN A 380 26.43 -2.88 20.50
CA GLN A 380 27.67 -3.56 20.90
C GLN A 380 27.41 -4.64 21.97
N GLN A 381 26.53 -4.39 22.94
CA GLN A 381 26.15 -5.38 23.96
C GLN A 381 25.38 -6.56 23.35
N GLN A 382 24.42 -6.30 22.45
CA GLN A 382 23.67 -7.36 21.76
C GLN A 382 24.59 -8.26 20.92
N GLN A 383 25.61 -7.67 20.28
CA GLN A 383 26.65 -8.41 19.57
C GLN A 383 27.48 -9.29 20.52
N GLN A 384 27.85 -8.79 21.70
CA GLN A 384 28.67 -9.52 22.67
C GLN A 384 27.92 -10.67 23.36
N GLN A 385 26.60 -10.56 23.54
CA GLN A 385 25.78 -11.55 24.25
C GLN A 385 25.29 -12.73 23.39
N GLN A 386 25.74 -12.88 22.14
CA GLN A 386 25.17 -13.83 21.15
C GLN A 386 23.64 -13.71 20.99
N ALA A 387 23.05 -12.58 21.37
CA ALA A 387 21.67 -12.28 21.08
C ALA A 387 21.51 -12.14 19.56
N LYS A 388 20.28 -12.28 19.04
CA LYS A 388 19.95 -12.22 17.61
C LYS A 388 20.36 -10.91 16.90
N GLY A 389 21.09 -9.98 17.53
CA GLY A 389 21.62 -8.77 16.91
C GLY A 389 20.55 -7.72 16.57
N LEU A 390 19.42 -7.74 17.28
CA LEU A 390 18.28 -6.84 17.10
C LEU A 390 17.89 -6.23 18.44
N PHE A 391 17.55 -4.94 18.44
CA PHE A 391 16.83 -4.34 19.57
C PHE A 391 15.65 -3.48 19.09
N CYS A 392 14.66 -3.29 19.97
CA CYS A 392 13.47 -2.49 19.71
C CYS A 392 13.44 -1.24 20.60
N LEU A 393 13.18 -0.09 19.98
CA LEU A 393 12.93 1.20 20.63
C LEU A 393 11.47 1.61 20.39
N TRP A 394 10.75 2.02 21.42
CA TRP A 394 9.37 2.51 21.26
C TRP A 394 9.34 4.03 21.17
N TYR A 395 8.95 4.55 20.02
CA TYR A 395 8.65 5.97 19.83
C TYR A 395 7.14 6.18 20.02
N SER A 396 6.72 6.51 21.25
CA SER A 396 5.31 6.53 21.64
C SER A 396 4.66 5.16 21.40
N LEU A 397 3.79 5.06 20.40
CA LEU A 397 3.05 3.86 20.05
C LEU A 397 3.70 3.07 18.89
N TRP A 398 4.82 3.56 18.35
CA TRP A 398 5.49 2.96 17.20
C TRP A 398 6.81 2.29 17.59
N PRO A 399 6.99 0.99 17.28
CA PRO A 399 8.27 0.31 17.48
C PRO A 399 9.23 0.62 16.32
N MET A 400 10.48 0.91 16.67
CA MET A 400 11.61 1.05 15.76
C MET A 400 12.61 -0.07 16.06
N VAL A 401 12.81 -0.95 15.10
CA VAL A 401 13.76 -2.07 15.23
C VAL A 401 15.08 -1.69 14.61
N PHE A 402 16.16 -1.94 15.34
CA PHE A 402 17.52 -1.65 14.92
C PHE A 402 18.27 -2.94 14.66
N ALA A 403 18.84 -3.03 13.46
CA ALA A 403 19.74 -4.09 13.05
C ALA A 403 21.16 -3.75 13.51
N CYS A 404 21.71 -4.54 14.43
CA CYS A 404 23.05 -4.31 14.97
C CYS A 404 24.13 -5.11 14.26
N THR A 405 23.79 -6.01 13.34
CA THR A 405 24.76 -6.82 12.58
C THR A 405 24.51 -6.67 11.08
N GLY A 406 25.57 -6.85 10.28
CA GLY A 406 25.46 -6.83 8.82
C GLY A 406 24.52 -7.91 8.28
N GLU A 407 24.45 -9.08 8.94
CA GLU A 407 23.55 -10.18 8.56
C GLU A 407 22.07 -9.83 8.72
N ASN A 408 21.69 -9.22 9.86
CA ASN A 408 20.33 -8.75 10.08
C ASN A 408 19.96 -7.64 9.11
N LEU A 409 20.88 -6.70 8.89
CA LEU A 409 20.68 -5.62 7.93
C LEU A 409 20.47 -6.16 6.51
N ALA A 410 21.28 -7.12 6.08
CA ALA A 410 21.16 -7.78 4.78
C ALA A 410 19.80 -8.50 4.64
N THR A 411 19.31 -9.11 5.72
CA THR A 411 17.97 -9.74 5.74
C THR A 411 16.86 -8.73 5.46
N PHE A 412 16.93 -7.52 6.03
CA PHE A 412 15.95 -6.46 5.79
C PHE A 412 16.08 -5.86 4.38
N ILE A 413 17.30 -5.52 3.95
CA ILE A 413 17.54 -4.80 2.68
C ILE A 413 17.37 -5.70 1.45
N ASN A 414 17.66 -7.00 1.53
CA ASN A 414 17.50 -7.90 0.38
C ASN A 414 16.03 -8.29 0.11
N ASN A 415 15.11 -8.01 1.04
CA ASN A 415 13.69 -8.28 0.86
C ASN A 415 12.98 -7.14 0.10
N SER A 416 13.19 -7.09 -1.21
CA SER A 416 12.63 -6.06 -2.11
C SER A 416 11.09 -5.99 -2.16
N LYS A 417 10.37 -6.98 -1.61
CA LYS A 417 8.91 -7.00 -1.51
C LYS A 417 8.35 -6.22 -0.31
N GLN A 418 9.18 -5.91 0.69
CA GLN A 418 8.75 -5.27 1.95
C GLN A 418 9.41 -3.90 2.23
N LEU A 419 10.22 -3.39 1.30
CA LEU A 419 10.87 -2.09 1.42
C LEU A 419 9.91 -0.95 1.05
N VAL A 420 9.11 -0.53 2.03
CA VAL A 420 8.35 0.73 1.98
C VAL A 420 8.97 1.74 2.94
N LYS A 421 8.92 3.01 2.57
CA LYS A 421 9.36 4.12 3.41
C LYS A 421 8.52 4.15 4.70
N SER A 422 9.19 4.32 5.82
CA SER A 422 8.57 4.36 7.14
C SER A 422 7.75 5.64 7.34
N PHE A 423 6.86 5.63 8.32
CA PHE A 423 5.90 6.71 8.59
C PHE A 423 6.56 8.10 8.78
N ASP A 424 7.78 8.14 9.30
CA ASP A 424 8.56 9.37 9.48
C ASP A 424 8.88 10.10 8.16
N TYR A 425 8.92 9.41 7.02
CA TYR A 425 9.08 10.05 5.71
C TYR A 425 7.86 10.92 5.33
N THR A 426 6.68 10.68 5.94
CA THR A 426 5.48 11.52 5.69
C THR A 426 5.68 12.96 6.17
N PHE A 427 6.60 13.21 7.10
CA PHE A 427 6.92 14.57 7.55
C PHE A 427 7.74 15.37 6.52
N LEU A 428 8.34 14.69 5.53
CA LEU A 428 9.04 15.31 4.40
C LEU A 428 8.10 15.60 3.22
N GLU A 429 6.92 14.96 3.15
CA GLU A 429 5.97 15.15 2.05
C GLU A 429 5.53 16.61 1.82
N PRO A 430 5.31 17.46 2.84
CA PRO A 430 5.03 18.88 2.60
C PRO A 430 6.14 19.61 1.84
N TRP A 431 7.37 19.10 1.90
CA TRP A 431 8.51 19.64 1.18
C TRP A 431 8.74 18.93 -0.16
N LEU A 432 8.99 17.63 -0.13
CA LEU A 432 9.47 16.83 -1.27
C LEU A 432 8.34 16.12 -2.01
N LYS A 433 7.10 16.28 -1.53
CA LYS A 433 5.91 15.55 -1.99
C LYS A 433 6.22 14.05 -2.14
N THR A 434 5.99 13.47 -3.31
CA THR A 434 6.25 12.05 -3.60
C THR A 434 7.42 11.85 -4.57
N GLY A 435 8.51 12.61 -4.39
CA GLY A 435 9.77 12.46 -5.14
C GLY A 435 10.56 11.19 -4.79
N LEU A 436 11.77 11.04 -5.33
CA LEU A 436 12.56 9.79 -5.20
C LEU A 436 12.83 9.35 -3.74
N LEU A 437 12.97 10.29 -2.80
CA LEU A 437 13.23 9.97 -1.38
C LEU A 437 12.02 9.37 -0.66
N THR A 438 10.83 9.93 -0.94
CA THR A 438 9.58 9.66 -0.20
C THR A 438 8.64 8.69 -0.93
N SER A 439 8.80 8.53 -2.24
CA SER A 439 7.98 7.62 -3.06
C SER A 439 8.23 6.14 -2.74
N ASN A 440 7.23 5.33 -3.04
CA ASN A 440 7.22 3.88 -2.83
C ASN A 440 6.94 3.10 -4.12
N ASN A 441 7.27 1.81 -4.13
CA ASN A 441 6.81 0.82 -5.11
C ASN A 441 7.03 1.22 -6.59
N ALA A 442 5.96 1.21 -7.39
CA ALA A 442 6.01 1.42 -8.83
C ALA A 442 6.48 2.83 -9.20
N LYS A 443 6.03 3.87 -8.48
CA LYS A 443 6.47 5.26 -8.71
C LYS A 443 7.97 5.37 -8.48
N TRP A 444 8.47 4.86 -7.35
CA TRP A 444 9.92 4.86 -7.07
C TRP A 444 10.72 4.14 -8.15
N ARG A 445 10.31 2.93 -8.57
CA ARG A 445 11.02 2.17 -9.61
C ARG A 445 11.07 2.91 -10.95
N ALA A 446 9.94 3.52 -11.35
CA ALA A 446 9.86 4.30 -12.58
C ALA A 446 10.78 5.53 -12.52
N ARG A 447 10.73 6.31 -11.42
CA ARG A 447 11.62 7.47 -11.20
C ARG A 447 13.08 7.08 -11.17
N ARG A 448 13.44 6.05 -10.40
CA ARG A 448 14.81 5.55 -10.29
C ARG A 448 15.35 5.12 -11.65
N ARG A 449 14.56 4.40 -12.45
CA ARG A 449 14.95 3.96 -13.80
C ARG A 449 15.19 5.14 -14.74
N LEU A 450 14.35 6.17 -14.66
CA LEU A 450 14.48 7.38 -15.48
C LEU A 450 15.75 8.18 -15.13
N ILE A 451 16.07 8.29 -13.84
CA ILE A 451 17.10 9.20 -13.34
C ILE A 451 18.51 8.59 -13.35
N THR A 452 18.63 7.28 -13.09
CA THR A 452 19.92 6.57 -12.95
C THR A 452 20.92 6.83 -14.09
N PRO A 453 20.52 6.86 -15.38
CA PRO A 453 21.44 7.11 -16.48
C PRO A 453 22.21 8.44 -16.39
N SER A 454 21.59 9.49 -15.86
CA SER A 454 22.19 10.84 -15.72
C SER A 454 23.38 10.88 -14.76
N PHE A 455 23.57 9.84 -13.94
CA PHE A 455 24.62 9.74 -12.91
C PHE A 455 25.60 8.58 -13.10
N HIS A 456 25.42 7.74 -14.14
CA HIS A 456 26.34 6.63 -14.45
C HIS A 456 27.09 6.83 -15.78
N ASP A 457 26.71 7.84 -16.55
CA ASP A 457 27.35 8.15 -17.82
C ASP A 457 28.73 8.79 -17.58
N THR A 458 29.80 8.08 -17.95
CA THR A 458 31.18 8.52 -17.78
C THR A 458 31.44 9.90 -18.39
N GLN A 459 30.82 10.23 -19.53
CA GLN A 459 31.02 11.49 -20.22
C GLN A 459 30.34 12.66 -19.48
N LEU A 460 29.16 12.44 -18.88
CA LEU A 460 28.52 13.44 -18.01
C LEU A 460 29.32 13.66 -16.72
N LEU A 461 29.84 12.59 -16.11
CA LEU A 461 30.67 12.69 -14.91
C LEU A 461 31.96 13.48 -15.16
N HIS A 462 32.60 13.32 -16.32
CA HIS A 462 33.75 14.15 -16.70
C HIS A 462 33.40 15.66 -16.79
N ASN A 463 32.21 16.00 -17.28
CA ASN A 463 31.78 17.40 -17.33
C ASN A 463 31.49 17.95 -15.92
N PHE A 464 30.99 17.12 -15.00
CA PHE A 464 30.76 17.54 -13.61
C PHE A 464 32.07 17.90 -12.90
N MET A 465 33.18 17.22 -13.21
CA MET A 465 34.49 17.57 -12.64
C MET A 465 34.91 19.03 -12.93
N LEU A 466 34.57 19.55 -14.11
CA LEU A 466 34.86 20.96 -14.46
C LEU A 466 34.07 21.91 -13.55
N ILE A 467 32.79 21.62 -13.33
CA ILE A 467 31.90 22.38 -12.45
C ILE A 467 32.37 22.30 -11.01
N PHE A 468 32.74 21.10 -10.54
CA PHE A 468 33.24 20.90 -9.18
C PHE A 468 34.49 21.74 -8.93
N ASN A 469 35.43 21.75 -9.88
CA ASN A 469 36.64 22.53 -9.78
C ASN A 469 36.36 24.04 -9.81
N GLU A 470 35.52 24.51 -10.75
CA GLU A 470 35.14 25.93 -10.85
C GLU A 470 34.49 26.45 -9.57
N GLN A 471 33.49 25.74 -9.05
CA GLN A 471 32.79 26.12 -7.83
C GLN A 471 33.70 25.99 -6.59
N SER A 472 34.62 25.02 -6.56
CA SER A 472 35.63 24.92 -5.50
C SER A 472 36.62 26.10 -5.52
N CYS A 473 36.99 26.61 -6.70
CA CYS A 473 37.79 27.83 -6.82
C CYS A 473 37.02 29.09 -6.39
N VAL A 474 35.70 29.16 -6.62
CA VAL A 474 34.86 30.22 -6.05
C VAL A 474 34.89 30.14 -4.53
N PHE A 475 34.68 28.96 -3.97
CA PHE A 475 34.70 28.71 -2.53
C PHE A 475 36.03 29.13 -1.89
N ALA A 476 37.17 28.73 -2.46
CA ALA A 476 38.49 29.10 -1.99
C ALA A 476 38.70 30.63 -1.96
N ARG A 477 38.28 31.34 -3.02
CA ARG A 477 38.33 32.81 -3.07
C ARG A 477 37.44 33.46 -2.00
N ARG A 478 36.26 32.91 -1.73
CA ARG A 478 35.37 33.40 -0.65
C ARG A 478 35.97 33.20 0.74
N LEU A 479 36.70 32.11 0.95
CA LEU A 479 37.43 31.89 2.20
C LEU A 479 38.62 32.86 2.34
N GLU A 480 39.32 33.17 1.26
CA GLU A 480 40.42 34.15 1.26
C GLU A 480 39.93 35.54 1.72
N GLU A 481 38.75 35.98 1.25
CA GLU A 481 38.07 37.21 1.72
C GLU A 481 37.85 37.21 3.24
N CYS A 482 37.66 36.04 3.86
CA CYS A 482 37.48 35.89 5.32
C CYS A 482 38.80 35.86 6.10
N ILE A 483 39.88 35.35 5.50
CA ILE A 483 41.20 35.25 6.14
C ILE A 483 41.92 36.61 6.17
N SER A 484 41.54 37.54 5.28
CA SER A 484 42.27 38.78 4.98
C SER A 484 42.14 39.95 5.98
N VAL A 485 41.72 39.73 7.23
CA VAL A 485 41.48 40.85 8.18
C VAL A 485 42.06 40.58 9.57
N GLY A 486 43.37 40.87 9.74
CA GLY A 486 44.05 40.98 11.04
C GLY A 486 45.22 40.00 11.25
N ASP A 487 46.18 40.37 12.11
CA ASP A 487 47.39 39.58 12.42
C ASP A 487 47.11 38.36 13.34
N GLU A 488 45.89 38.20 13.87
CA GLU A 488 45.54 37.09 14.76
C GLU A 488 44.65 36.02 14.10
N PRO A 489 44.93 34.71 14.31
CA PRO A 489 44.10 33.62 13.82
C PRO A 489 42.70 33.67 14.43
N LYS A 490 41.66 33.69 13.58
CA LYS A 490 40.26 33.67 13.99
C LYS A 490 39.61 32.33 13.68
N ALA A 491 38.77 31.84 14.60
CA ALA A 491 37.94 30.66 14.36
C ALA A 491 36.71 31.02 13.48
N TYR A 492 36.42 30.17 12.51
CA TYR A 492 35.30 30.33 11.57
C TYR A 492 34.42 29.08 11.55
N ASP A 493 33.10 29.27 11.44
CA ASP A 493 32.18 28.20 11.06
C ASP A 493 32.16 28.07 9.54
N LEU A 494 32.70 26.97 9.02
CA LEU A 494 32.80 26.70 7.59
C LEU A 494 31.51 26.14 6.98
N TYR A 495 30.58 25.62 7.80
CA TYR A 495 29.39 24.94 7.28
C TYR A 495 28.55 25.79 6.31
N PRO A 496 28.26 27.08 6.59
CA PRO A 496 27.46 27.90 5.66
C PRO A 496 28.15 28.14 4.32
N TYR A 497 29.49 28.21 4.29
CA TYR A 497 30.26 28.40 3.06
C TYR A 497 30.34 27.11 2.24
N ILE A 498 30.55 25.97 2.90
CA ILE A 498 30.56 24.65 2.25
C ILE A 498 29.16 24.33 1.69
N SER A 499 28.10 24.62 2.46
CA SER A 499 26.71 24.37 2.05
C SER A 499 26.31 25.20 0.83
N THR A 500 26.73 26.46 0.75
CA THR A 500 26.50 27.28 -0.46
C THR A 500 27.31 26.82 -1.67
N CYS A 501 28.55 26.36 -1.49
CA CYS A 501 29.36 25.77 -2.57
C CYS A 501 28.73 24.49 -3.13
N THR A 502 28.37 23.55 -2.26
CA THR A 502 27.71 22.30 -2.67
C THR A 502 26.35 22.54 -3.33
N LEU A 503 25.62 23.59 -2.93
CA LEU A 503 24.37 23.99 -3.58
C LEU A 503 24.59 24.48 -5.01
N ASP A 504 25.60 25.32 -5.24
CA ASP A 504 25.97 25.76 -6.59
C ASP A 504 26.43 24.57 -7.45
N ILE A 505 27.21 23.65 -6.88
CA ILE A 505 27.65 22.43 -7.57
C ILE A 505 26.46 21.59 -8.04
N ILE A 506 25.50 21.25 -7.17
CA ILE A 506 24.38 20.39 -7.57
C ILE A 506 23.43 21.10 -8.54
N ALA A 507 23.20 22.40 -8.35
CA ALA A 507 22.34 23.18 -9.24
C ALA A 507 22.92 23.28 -10.65
N GLU A 508 24.23 23.46 -10.78
CA GLU A 508 24.87 23.57 -12.08
C GLU A 508 25.06 22.21 -12.75
N SER A 509 25.54 21.21 -12.01
CA SER A 509 25.81 19.87 -12.57
C SER A 509 24.55 19.09 -12.91
N ALA A 510 23.57 19.00 -12.00
CA ALA A 510 22.37 18.18 -12.20
C ALA A 510 21.19 18.96 -12.78
N LEU A 511 21.05 20.26 -12.46
CA LEU A 511 19.91 21.08 -12.90
C LEU A 511 20.24 22.02 -14.07
N GLY A 512 21.53 22.14 -14.44
CA GLY A 512 21.95 22.98 -15.56
C GLY A 512 21.72 24.47 -15.33
N LYS A 513 21.77 24.94 -14.07
CA LYS A 513 21.53 26.33 -13.71
C LYS A 513 22.54 26.85 -12.68
N HIS A 514 23.14 28.01 -12.99
CA HIS A 514 23.91 28.78 -12.01
C HIS A 514 22.97 29.51 -11.05
N VAL A 515 23.09 29.24 -9.75
CA VAL A 515 22.29 29.85 -8.67
C VAL A 515 23.06 30.96 -7.93
N GLU A 516 24.39 30.95 -8.01
CA GLU A 516 25.30 31.90 -7.37
C GLU A 516 25.10 32.00 -5.84
N ALA A 517 24.81 30.86 -5.20
CA ALA A 517 24.54 30.76 -3.77
C ALA A 517 25.72 31.24 -2.91
N GLN A 518 26.95 31.05 -3.38
CA GLN A 518 28.17 31.48 -2.69
C GLN A 518 28.33 33.02 -2.62
N SER A 519 27.60 33.79 -3.42
CA SER A 519 27.66 35.26 -3.40
C SER A 519 27.14 35.88 -2.10
N SER A 520 26.30 35.15 -1.33
CA SER A 520 25.69 35.64 -0.11
C SER A 520 26.59 35.62 1.14
N GLY A 521 27.88 35.24 1.00
CA GLY A 521 28.83 35.21 2.13
C GLY A 521 28.35 34.33 3.28
N GLY A 522 27.84 33.13 2.97
CA GLY A 522 27.27 32.19 3.94
C GLY A 522 25.85 32.51 4.44
N LYS A 523 25.25 33.65 4.07
CA LYS A 523 23.87 34.04 4.48
C LYS A 523 22.84 33.75 3.39
N ASN A 524 22.74 32.50 2.97
CA ASN A 524 21.83 32.10 1.91
C ASN A 524 20.47 31.66 2.47
N LYS A 525 19.38 32.32 2.04
CA LYS A 525 18.03 32.03 2.53
C LYS A 525 17.56 30.60 2.26
N PHE A 526 18.02 29.96 1.18
CA PHE A 526 17.67 28.56 0.87
C PHE A 526 18.36 27.60 1.83
N VAL A 527 19.66 27.80 2.09
CA VAL A 527 20.43 27.01 3.06
C VAL A 527 19.86 27.17 4.48
N GLU A 528 19.57 28.41 4.90
CA GLU A 528 18.96 28.70 6.21
C GLU A 528 17.57 28.05 6.34
N ALA A 529 16.72 28.16 5.30
CA ALA A 529 15.40 27.54 5.28
C ALA A 529 15.49 26.02 5.33
N THR A 530 16.45 25.42 4.62
CA THR A 530 16.70 23.97 4.62
C THR A 530 17.06 23.48 6.03
N GLY A 531 18.08 24.09 6.65
CA GLY A 531 18.47 23.73 8.02
C GLY A 531 17.33 23.91 9.03
N ARG A 532 16.52 24.98 8.89
CA ARG A 532 15.38 25.22 9.77
C ARG A 532 14.26 24.18 9.57
N VAL A 533 13.91 23.86 8.34
CA VAL A 533 12.89 22.83 8.02
C VAL A 533 13.33 21.46 8.52
N CYS A 534 14.59 21.06 8.29
CA CYS A 534 15.17 19.83 8.84
C CYS A 534 15.08 19.79 10.38
N GLY A 535 15.36 20.92 11.05
CA GLY A 535 15.22 21.05 12.50
C GLY A 535 13.77 20.89 12.99
N ILE A 536 12.81 21.51 12.29
CA ILE A 536 11.37 21.40 12.58
C ILE A 536 10.89 19.96 12.39
N ILE A 537 11.24 19.31 11.28
CA ILE A 537 10.88 17.91 11.00
C ILE A 537 11.44 16.99 12.07
N ASN A 538 12.71 17.13 12.43
CA ASN A 538 13.33 16.37 13.51
C ASN A 538 12.66 16.61 14.87
N HIS A 539 12.21 17.83 15.15
CA HIS A 539 11.45 18.11 16.38
C HIS A 539 10.06 17.46 16.35
N ARG A 540 9.39 17.48 15.20
CA ARG A 540 8.08 16.88 14.97
C ARG A 540 8.12 15.36 15.09
N ILE A 541 9.10 14.68 14.48
CA ILE A 541 9.33 13.24 14.64
C ILE A 541 9.41 12.88 16.13
N ARG A 542 10.09 13.72 16.92
CA ARG A 542 10.30 13.51 18.36
C ARG A 542 9.12 13.89 19.25
N SER A 543 8.09 14.50 18.68
CA SER A 543 6.96 15.09 19.42
C SER A 543 5.63 14.50 18.94
N PRO A 544 5.18 13.33 19.47
CA PRO A 544 3.98 12.64 19.00
C PRO A 544 2.70 13.48 18.98
N TRP A 545 2.59 14.43 19.91
CA TRP A 545 1.47 15.37 19.99
C TRP A 545 1.43 16.36 18.81
N MET A 546 2.53 16.53 18.07
CA MET A 546 2.63 17.30 16.83
C MET A 546 2.44 16.44 15.56
N TRP A 547 2.22 15.14 15.66
CA TRP A 547 2.05 14.29 14.48
C TRP A 547 0.75 14.57 13.73
N PRO A 548 -0.42 14.75 14.39
CA PRO A 548 -1.63 15.15 13.70
C PRO A 548 -1.42 16.49 13.01
N THR A 549 -1.50 16.50 11.68
CA THR A 549 -1.26 17.69 10.82
C THR A 549 -2.09 18.87 11.27
N TRP A 550 -3.39 18.66 11.53
CA TRP A 550 -4.29 19.71 11.98
C TRP A 550 -3.86 20.37 13.31
N ILE A 551 -3.17 19.67 14.21
CA ILE A 551 -2.59 20.28 15.42
C ILE A 551 -1.39 21.10 15.01
N PHE A 552 -0.46 20.48 14.29
CA PHE A 552 0.81 21.08 13.89
C PHE A 552 0.63 22.38 13.09
N ASP A 553 -0.27 22.40 12.11
CA ASP A 553 -0.53 23.55 11.23
C ASP A 553 -1.07 24.78 12.00
N ARG A 554 -1.66 24.55 13.18
CA ARG A 554 -2.15 25.63 14.05
C ARG A 554 -1.09 26.18 14.99
N LEU A 555 0.02 25.47 15.18
CA LEU A 555 1.14 25.90 16.03
C LEU A 555 2.01 26.94 15.32
N PRO A 556 2.68 27.85 16.06
CA PRO A 556 3.64 28.78 15.47
C PRO A 556 4.74 28.09 14.65
N ILE A 557 5.22 26.94 15.11
CA ILE A 557 6.24 26.13 14.41
C ILE A 557 5.75 25.56 13.07
N GLY A 558 4.45 25.24 12.96
CA GLY A 558 3.86 24.78 11.70
C GLY A 558 3.70 25.91 10.69
N ARG A 559 3.28 27.10 11.15
CA ARG A 559 3.27 28.31 10.31
C ARG A 559 4.67 28.68 9.83
N GLU A 560 5.66 28.58 10.71
CA GLU A 560 7.07 28.78 10.34
C GLU A 560 7.52 27.77 9.29
N GLN A 561 7.18 26.48 9.43
CA GLN A 561 7.48 25.49 8.40
C GLN A 561 6.89 25.90 7.04
N ALA A 562 5.61 26.28 7.00
CA ALA A 562 4.96 26.70 5.76
C ALA A 562 5.65 27.92 5.10
N GLU A 563 6.07 28.91 5.90
CA GLU A 563 6.82 30.07 5.40
C GLU A 563 8.17 29.66 4.78
N ARG A 564 8.92 28.77 5.45
CA ARG A 564 10.21 28.30 4.94
C ARG A 564 10.05 27.43 3.70
N LEU A 565 9.03 26.56 3.65
CA LEU A 565 8.73 25.75 2.48
C LEU A 565 8.43 26.61 1.24
N ASN A 566 7.75 27.75 1.40
CA ASN A 566 7.55 28.68 0.30
C ASN A 566 8.86 29.22 -0.30
N ILE A 567 9.89 29.41 0.52
CA ILE A 567 11.23 29.81 0.05
C ILE A 567 11.86 28.66 -0.75
N LEU A 568 11.84 27.44 -0.20
CA LEU A 568 12.43 26.26 -0.83
C LEU A 568 11.77 25.95 -2.18
N HIS A 569 10.43 25.84 -2.20
CA HIS A 569 9.65 25.64 -3.42
C HIS A 569 9.81 26.80 -4.40
N GLY A 570 9.97 28.03 -3.91
CA GLY A 570 10.18 29.21 -4.75
C GLY A 570 11.47 29.12 -5.56
N VAL A 571 12.57 28.64 -4.95
CA VAL A 571 13.85 28.44 -5.64
C VAL A 571 13.74 27.32 -6.69
N SER A 572 13.16 26.18 -6.31
CA SER A 572 12.98 25.04 -7.23
C SER A 572 12.11 25.40 -8.43
N ARG A 573 10.97 26.08 -8.22
CA ARG A 573 10.12 26.58 -9.31
C ARG A 573 10.88 27.50 -10.26
N LYS A 574 11.64 28.46 -9.72
CA LYS A 574 12.44 29.39 -10.54
C LYS A 574 13.47 28.66 -11.40
N ILE A 575 14.16 27.66 -10.85
CA ILE A 575 15.13 26.84 -11.62
C ILE A 575 14.43 26.10 -12.76
N ILE A 576 13.28 25.49 -12.48
CA ILE A 576 12.49 24.76 -13.48
C ILE A 576 11.99 25.70 -14.58
N GLU A 577 11.42 26.84 -14.23
CA GLU A 577 10.91 27.85 -15.18
C GLU A 577 12.02 28.38 -16.09
N ASP A 578 13.15 28.79 -15.51
CA ASP A 578 14.32 29.27 -16.26
C ASP A 578 14.87 28.19 -17.21
N ARG A 579 15.01 26.95 -16.72
CA ARG A 579 15.54 25.86 -17.53
C ARG A 579 14.57 25.46 -18.64
N LEU A 580 13.27 25.40 -18.35
CA LEU A 580 12.23 25.07 -19.32
C LEU A 580 12.21 26.09 -20.48
N ALA A 581 12.31 27.39 -20.18
CA ALA A 581 12.39 28.43 -21.20
C ALA A 581 13.60 28.23 -22.12
N THR A 582 14.77 27.94 -21.54
CA THR A 582 16.01 27.70 -22.28
C THR A 582 15.94 26.41 -23.11
N PHE A 583 15.42 25.33 -22.52
CA PHE A 583 15.25 24.03 -23.16
C PHE A 583 14.30 24.08 -24.37
N ASN A 584 13.20 24.83 -24.26
CA ASN A 584 12.26 25.02 -25.38
C ASN A 584 12.87 25.87 -26.50
N ALA A 585 13.64 26.91 -26.17
CA ALA A 585 14.35 27.72 -27.16
C ALA A 585 15.38 26.89 -27.95
N GLU A 586 16.12 26.02 -27.25
CA GLU A 586 17.10 25.10 -27.86
C GLU A 586 16.45 24.03 -28.74
N ASN A 587 15.26 23.54 -28.37
CA ASN A 587 14.49 22.58 -29.17
C ASN A 587 13.84 23.22 -30.41
N THR A 588 13.51 24.51 -30.37
CA THR A 588 12.89 25.24 -31.49
C THR A 588 13.91 25.63 -32.56
N THR A 589 15.18 25.83 -32.17
CA THR A 589 16.28 26.24 -33.08
C THR A 589 17.04 25.07 -33.71
N SER A 590 16.83 23.84 -33.25
CA SER A 590 17.56 22.65 -33.72
C SER A 590 16.82 21.93 -34.86
N ASN A 591 17.34 22.04 -36.10
CA ASN A 591 16.88 21.28 -37.27
C ASN A 591 16.81 19.76 -36.98
N SER A 592 15.77 19.12 -37.51
CA SER A 592 15.23 17.78 -37.17
C SER A 592 16.18 16.57 -37.28
N GLU A 593 17.41 16.72 -37.76
CA GLU A 593 18.34 15.58 -37.99
C GLU A 593 19.36 15.36 -36.85
N LYS A 594 19.47 16.27 -35.87
CA LYS A 594 20.38 16.11 -34.70
C LYS A 594 19.70 15.66 -33.40
N LYS A 595 18.44 15.22 -33.47
CA LYS A 595 17.63 14.87 -32.28
C LYS A 595 18.08 13.60 -31.54
N THR A 596 18.90 12.73 -32.14
CA THR A 596 19.15 11.38 -31.60
C THR A 596 20.41 11.22 -30.75
N THR A 597 21.17 12.27 -30.43
CA THR A 597 22.46 12.10 -29.70
C THR A 597 22.86 13.22 -28.73
N ARG A 598 21.96 14.13 -28.32
CA ARG A 598 22.27 15.05 -27.22
C ARG A 598 21.96 14.37 -25.88
N ARG A 599 23.00 14.00 -25.13
CA ARG A 599 22.86 13.42 -23.78
C ARG A 599 22.40 14.52 -22.83
N LEU A 600 21.31 14.27 -22.13
CA LEU A 600 20.62 15.24 -21.29
C LEU A 600 21.14 15.13 -19.85
N VAL A 601 21.38 16.27 -19.19
CA VAL A 601 21.58 16.31 -17.73
C VAL A 601 20.27 15.97 -17.00
N PHE A 602 20.33 15.76 -15.69
CA PHE A 602 19.18 15.26 -14.92
C PHE A 602 17.88 16.06 -15.16
N LEU A 603 17.88 17.39 -14.99
CA LEU A 603 16.65 18.18 -15.21
C LEU A 603 16.16 18.11 -16.67
N ASP A 604 17.07 18.14 -17.64
CA ASP A 604 16.72 18.02 -19.07
C ASP A 604 16.06 16.67 -19.38
N SER A 605 16.51 15.59 -18.73
CA SER A 605 15.91 14.25 -18.89
C SER A 605 14.46 14.22 -18.39
N LEU A 606 14.15 14.96 -17.33
CA LEU A 606 12.77 15.10 -16.82
C LEU A 606 11.91 15.98 -17.73
N LEU A 607 12.45 17.10 -18.21
CA LEU A 607 11.76 18.01 -19.14
C LEU A 607 11.43 17.32 -20.47
N ALA A 608 12.30 16.43 -20.96
CA ALA A 608 12.04 15.65 -22.16
C ALA A 608 10.84 14.68 -21.98
N GLN A 609 10.65 14.11 -20.79
CA GLN A 609 9.51 13.23 -20.50
C GLN A 609 8.19 13.99 -20.35
N MET A 610 8.24 15.24 -19.89
CA MET A 610 7.08 16.14 -19.87
C MET A 610 6.53 16.39 -21.28
N ASN A 611 7.41 16.56 -22.28
CA ASN A 611 7.01 16.69 -23.69
C ASN A 611 6.36 15.42 -24.27
N SER A 612 6.55 14.27 -23.62
CA SER A 612 5.87 13.01 -23.97
C SER A 612 4.63 12.71 -23.10
N GLU A 613 4.13 13.71 -22.36
CA GLU A 613 2.98 13.62 -21.44
C GLU A 613 3.14 12.56 -20.32
N GLN A 614 4.36 12.14 -20.01
CA GLN A 614 4.62 11.14 -18.97
C GLN A 614 4.77 11.75 -17.57
N LEU A 615 5.18 13.03 -17.48
CA LEU A 615 5.43 13.75 -16.22
C LEU A 615 4.73 15.10 -16.22
N THR A 616 4.18 15.49 -15.06
CA THR A 616 3.65 16.85 -14.84
C THR A 616 4.73 17.82 -14.35
N LEU A 617 4.45 19.13 -14.35
CA LEU A 617 5.34 20.13 -13.75
C LEU A 617 5.51 19.90 -12.24
N ASP A 618 4.42 19.50 -11.57
CA ASP A 618 4.45 19.12 -10.15
C ASP A 618 5.39 17.96 -9.92
N ASP A 619 5.31 16.90 -10.73
CA ASP A 619 6.20 15.73 -10.68
C ASP A 619 7.68 16.09 -10.89
N ILE A 620 7.98 17.06 -11.76
CA ILE A 620 9.34 17.57 -11.94
C ILE A 620 9.78 18.32 -10.69
N GLN A 621 8.90 19.14 -10.12
CA GLN A 621 9.21 19.89 -8.91
C GLN A 621 9.54 18.97 -7.73
N GLU A 622 8.83 17.85 -7.56
CA GLU A 622 9.13 16.86 -6.49
C GLU A 622 10.57 16.36 -6.59
N GLU A 623 11.03 16.06 -7.80
CA GLU A 623 12.38 15.54 -8.04
C GLU A 623 13.44 16.63 -7.93
N VAL A 624 13.17 17.85 -8.37
CA VAL A 624 14.09 18.98 -8.19
C VAL A 624 14.24 19.33 -6.71
N ASP A 625 13.14 19.41 -5.95
CA ASP A 625 13.18 19.64 -4.50
C ASP A 625 13.98 18.54 -3.79
N THR A 626 13.79 17.28 -4.19
CA THR A 626 14.54 16.13 -3.64
C THR A 626 16.04 16.22 -3.93
N PHE A 627 16.43 16.43 -5.18
CA PHE A 627 17.85 16.48 -5.57
C PHE A 627 18.58 17.70 -5.04
N MET A 628 17.90 18.86 -4.99
CA MET A 628 18.47 20.04 -4.37
C MET A 628 18.76 19.79 -2.89
N PHE A 629 17.81 19.21 -2.15
CA PHE A 629 18.02 18.88 -0.74
C PHE A 629 19.15 17.86 -0.55
N GLU A 630 19.01 16.68 -1.15
CA GLU A 630 19.90 15.54 -0.89
C GLU A 630 21.32 15.77 -1.40
N GLY A 631 21.48 16.51 -2.50
CA GLY A 631 22.78 16.69 -3.15
C GLY A 631 23.71 17.72 -2.50
N HIS A 632 23.17 18.73 -1.79
CA HIS A 632 23.98 19.77 -1.17
C HIS A 632 24.25 19.52 0.32
N ASP A 633 23.19 19.34 1.13
CA ASP A 633 23.29 19.40 2.60
C ASP A 633 24.09 18.21 3.16
N THR A 634 23.95 17.03 2.55
CA THR A 634 24.69 15.81 2.92
C THR A 634 26.18 15.94 2.65
N THR A 635 26.55 16.39 1.44
CA THR A 635 27.93 16.63 1.03
C THR A 635 28.56 17.72 1.88
N ALA A 636 27.82 18.79 2.19
CA ALA A 636 28.30 19.86 3.04
C ALA A 636 28.64 19.38 4.46
N ALA A 637 27.77 18.57 5.05
CA ALA A 637 28.04 17.95 6.35
C ALA A 637 29.28 17.04 6.30
N ALA A 638 29.41 16.21 5.27
CA ALA A 638 30.54 15.29 5.12
C ALA A 638 31.89 16.04 5.00
N VAL A 639 31.95 17.07 4.14
CA VAL A 639 33.14 17.92 3.98
C VAL A 639 33.45 18.66 5.28
N ASN A 640 32.44 19.19 5.98
CA ASN A 640 32.64 19.88 7.25
C ASN A 640 33.24 18.97 8.33
N PHE A 641 32.71 17.74 8.49
CA PHE A 641 33.29 16.75 9.41
C PHE A 641 34.69 16.30 8.99
N THR A 642 34.93 16.18 7.68
CA THR A 642 36.26 15.83 7.14
C THR A 642 37.28 16.92 7.48
N CYS A 643 36.95 18.20 7.27
CA CYS A 643 37.79 19.33 7.66
C CYS A 643 38.08 19.32 9.17
N TYR A 644 37.08 19.04 10.00
CA TYR A 644 37.26 18.91 11.45
C TYR A 644 38.24 17.78 11.81
N LEU A 645 38.08 16.60 11.22
CA LEU A 645 38.95 15.45 11.47
C LEU A 645 40.38 15.71 11.01
N ILE A 646 40.58 16.28 9.82
CA ILE A 646 41.90 16.65 9.29
C ILE A 646 42.56 17.68 10.21
N GLY A 647 41.84 18.75 10.58
CA GLY A 647 42.34 19.78 11.49
C GLY A 647 42.67 19.26 12.90
N SER A 648 42.09 18.12 13.30
CA SER A 648 42.37 17.47 14.58
C SER A 648 43.54 16.47 14.52
N HIS A 649 44.07 16.14 13.33
CA HIS A 649 45.14 15.14 13.13
C HIS A 649 46.25 15.70 12.19
N PRO A 650 47.17 16.54 12.70
CA PRO A 650 48.17 17.22 11.88
C PRO A 650 49.10 16.30 11.09
N ASP A 651 49.36 15.08 11.59
CA ASP A 651 50.17 14.08 10.91
C ASP A 651 49.46 13.52 9.66
N VAL A 652 48.15 13.34 9.72
CA VAL A 652 47.31 12.97 8.58
C VAL A 652 47.24 14.13 7.60
N GLN A 653 47.06 15.36 8.10
CA GLN A 653 47.03 16.56 7.25
C GLN A 653 48.33 16.74 6.45
N ALA A 654 49.50 16.55 7.08
CA ALA A 654 50.78 16.65 6.40
C ALA A 654 50.95 15.59 5.29
N LYS A 655 50.47 14.36 5.50
CA LYS A 655 50.46 13.32 4.47
C LYS A 655 49.56 13.67 3.30
N LEU A 656 48.37 14.21 3.57
CA LEU A 656 47.45 14.67 2.53
C LEU A 656 48.06 15.81 1.71
N HIS A 657 48.72 16.79 2.34
CA HIS A 657 49.43 17.83 1.62
C HIS A 657 50.53 17.25 0.72
N ALA A 658 51.36 16.34 1.23
CA ALA A 658 52.44 15.74 0.43
C ALA A 658 51.91 14.95 -0.77
N GLU A 659 50.81 14.21 -0.62
CA GLU A 659 50.17 13.48 -1.73
C GLU A 659 49.55 14.44 -2.76
N ILE A 660 48.83 15.48 -2.31
CA ILE A 660 48.27 16.51 -3.20
C ILE A 660 49.41 17.21 -3.95
N ASP A 661 50.46 17.61 -3.25
CA ASP A 661 51.64 18.23 -3.85
C ASP A 661 52.30 17.29 -4.85
N ASP A 662 52.44 15.98 -4.57
CA ASP A 662 52.97 14.99 -5.52
C ASP A 662 52.10 14.86 -6.78
N ILE A 663 50.78 14.66 -6.62
CA ILE A 663 49.83 14.50 -7.74
C ILE A 663 49.77 15.75 -8.61
N PHE A 664 49.80 16.94 -8.00
CA PHE A 664 49.65 18.22 -8.69
C PHE A 664 50.98 18.97 -8.91
N SER A 665 52.13 18.37 -8.53
CA SER A 665 53.48 18.95 -8.69
C SER A 665 53.82 19.27 -10.14
N ASP A 666 53.19 18.58 -11.10
CA ASP A 666 53.39 18.76 -12.53
C ASP A 666 52.37 19.68 -13.22
N GLY A 667 51.54 20.40 -12.45
CA GLY A 667 50.53 21.33 -12.94
C GLY A 667 51.11 22.61 -13.58
N GLN A 668 51.80 22.49 -14.71
CA GLN A 668 52.20 23.66 -15.50
C GLN A 668 50.94 24.40 -15.97
N THR A 669 50.72 25.58 -15.40
CA THR A 669 49.66 26.46 -15.86
C THR A 669 50.00 27.01 -17.24
N ILE A 670 49.29 26.55 -18.27
CA ILE A 670 49.39 27.09 -19.62
C ILE A 670 48.63 28.43 -19.64
N ARG A 671 49.35 29.55 -19.84
CA ARG A 671 48.73 30.88 -19.88
C ARG A 671 47.72 30.97 -21.03
N LYS A 672 46.61 31.67 -20.78
CA LYS A 672 45.64 32.05 -21.83
C LYS A 672 46.38 32.73 -23.00
N GLY A 673 46.16 32.23 -24.22
CA GLY A 673 46.85 32.70 -25.43
C GLY A 673 48.04 31.83 -25.87
N THR A 674 48.42 30.81 -25.10
CA THR A 674 49.47 29.85 -25.51
C THR A 674 48.94 28.90 -26.58
N THR A 675 49.74 28.66 -27.63
CA THR A 675 49.43 27.65 -28.65
C THR A 675 49.90 26.28 -28.17
N VAL A 676 49.00 25.29 -28.20
CA VAL A 676 49.28 23.90 -27.80
C VAL A 676 49.29 23.02 -29.04
N TYR A 677 50.37 22.26 -29.23
CA TYR A 677 50.47 21.24 -30.28
C TYR A 677 50.18 19.85 -29.70
N ILE A 678 49.21 19.13 -30.29
CA ILE A 678 48.89 17.75 -29.92
C ILE A 678 49.73 16.82 -30.81
N PHE A 679 50.76 16.19 -30.24
CA PHE A 679 51.67 15.32 -30.98
C PHE A 679 51.17 13.86 -31.01
N ILE A 680 50.17 13.59 -31.86
CA ILE A 680 49.49 12.28 -31.96
C ILE A 680 50.49 11.14 -32.20
N TYR A 681 51.48 11.34 -33.07
CA TYR A 681 52.50 10.31 -33.36
C TYR A 681 53.24 9.88 -32.10
N GLY A 682 53.66 10.83 -31.26
CA GLY A 682 54.33 10.51 -29.99
C GLY A 682 53.42 9.78 -29.01
N VAL A 683 52.15 10.19 -28.90
CA VAL A 683 51.17 9.53 -28.01
C VAL A 683 50.93 8.07 -28.45
N HIS A 684 50.86 7.80 -29.75
CA HIS A 684 50.69 6.42 -30.25
C HIS A 684 51.94 5.54 -30.10
N HIS A 685 53.10 6.14 -29.82
CA HIS A 685 54.36 5.43 -29.58
C HIS A 685 54.81 5.52 -28.11
N ASP A 686 53.93 5.93 -27.20
CA ASP A 686 54.20 5.90 -25.76
C ASP A 686 54.37 4.44 -25.31
N SER A 687 55.58 4.08 -24.87
CA SER A 687 55.91 2.73 -24.42
C SER A 687 55.11 2.28 -23.20
N ASN A 688 54.56 3.22 -22.42
CA ASN A 688 53.71 2.91 -21.27
C ASN A 688 52.32 2.44 -21.73
N ALA A 689 51.79 3.04 -22.80
CA ALA A 689 50.49 2.66 -23.37
C ALA A 689 50.58 1.51 -24.39
N PHE A 690 51.71 1.42 -25.11
CA PHE A 690 51.96 0.45 -26.18
C PHE A 690 53.34 -0.22 -25.97
N PRO A 691 53.42 -1.32 -25.20
CA PRO A 691 54.68 -2.03 -24.99
C PRO A 691 55.30 -2.51 -26.31
N GLN A 692 56.57 -2.19 -26.58
CA GLN A 692 57.19 -2.35 -27.90
C GLN A 692 56.45 -1.54 -28.99
N PRO A 693 56.42 -0.19 -28.89
CA PRO A 693 55.57 0.65 -29.73
C PRO A 693 55.89 0.55 -31.23
N GLU A 694 57.15 0.29 -31.58
CA GLU A 694 57.61 0.11 -32.98
C GLU A 694 57.17 -1.23 -33.61
N ARG A 695 56.65 -2.16 -32.82
CA ARG A 695 56.21 -3.48 -33.32
C ARG A 695 54.76 -3.42 -33.78
N PHE A 696 54.55 -3.66 -35.08
CA PHE A 696 53.21 -3.89 -35.65
C PHE A 696 52.59 -5.17 -35.09
N ASP A 697 51.56 -5.01 -34.27
CA ASP A 697 50.85 -6.10 -33.62
C ASP A 697 49.35 -5.73 -33.52
N PRO A 698 48.50 -6.29 -34.40
CA PRO A 698 47.06 -6.05 -34.41
C PRO A 698 46.33 -6.53 -33.15
N ASP A 699 46.87 -7.53 -32.43
CA ASP A 699 46.20 -8.15 -31.29
C ASP A 699 46.19 -7.26 -30.05
N ARG A 700 46.98 -6.18 -30.03
CA ARG A 700 46.95 -5.10 -29.01
C ARG A 700 45.59 -4.39 -28.90
N PHE A 701 44.71 -4.60 -29.88
CA PHE A 701 43.37 -4.04 -29.94
C PHE A 701 42.27 -5.09 -29.72
N HIS A 702 42.65 -6.35 -29.43
CA HIS A 702 41.70 -7.39 -29.07
C HIS A 702 41.07 -7.11 -27.70
N GLN A 703 39.79 -7.47 -27.51
CA GLN A 703 39.06 -7.18 -26.27
C GLN A 703 39.67 -7.89 -25.04
N SER A 704 40.38 -9.00 -25.24
CA SER A 704 41.00 -9.78 -24.15
C SER A 704 42.45 -9.38 -23.83
N SER A 705 43.00 -8.32 -24.43
CA SER A 705 44.36 -7.87 -24.09
C SER A 705 44.34 -7.03 -22.81
N VAL A 706 45.12 -7.41 -21.79
CA VAL A 706 45.25 -6.71 -20.50
C VAL A 706 45.55 -5.21 -20.70
N THR A 707 46.37 -4.89 -21.71
CA THR A 707 46.72 -3.50 -22.04
C THR A 707 45.56 -2.64 -22.53
N ASN A 708 44.46 -3.19 -23.04
CA ASN A 708 43.33 -2.39 -23.51
C ASN A 708 42.40 -1.95 -22.38
N GLU A 709 42.29 -2.73 -21.30
CA GLU A 709 41.47 -2.41 -20.13
C GLU A 709 42.14 -1.34 -19.25
N GLU A 710 43.48 -1.31 -19.23
CA GLU A 710 44.29 -0.37 -18.43
C GLU A 710 44.72 0.89 -19.20
N ARG A 711 44.57 0.92 -20.53
CA ARG A 711 45.02 2.03 -21.39
C ARG A 711 44.04 3.20 -21.36
N SER A 712 44.58 4.42 -21.23
CA SER A 712 43.80 5.66 -21.34
C SER A 712 42.99 5.71 -22.65
N PRO A 713 41.72 6.15 -22.63
CA PRO A 713 40.91 6.30 -23.84
C PRO A 713 41.47 7.34 -24.82
N PHE A 714 42.46 8.15 -24.40
CA PHE A 714 43.15 9.13 -25.24
C PHE A 714 44.51 8.63 -25.78
N ALA A 715 44.95 7.43 -25.41
CA ALA A 715 46.22 6.88 -25.89
C ALA A 715 46.18 6.47 -27.37
N PHE A 716 45.00 6.13 -27.92
CA PHE A 716 44.82 5.80 -29.34
C PHE A 716 43.76 6.69 -30.00
N VAL A 717 44.18 7.85 -30.49
CA VAL A 717 43.31 8.88 -31.09
C VAL A 717 43.64 9.23 -32.56
N PRO A 718 43.64 8.25 -33.50
CA PRO A 718 43.93 8.52 -34.91
C PRO A 718 42.90 9.45 -35.58
N PHE A 719 41.69 9.52 -35.02
CA PHE A 719 40.60 10.40 -35.45
C PHE A 719 40.37 11.58 -34.49
N SER A 720 41.39 11.94 -33.69
CA SER A 720 41.28 12.89 -32.57
C SER A 720 40.24 12.45 -31.53
N ALA A 721 39.90 13.32 -30.58
CA ALA A 721 38.91 13.08 -29.54
C ALA A 721 38.17 14.38 -29.14
N GLY A 722 37.10 14.24 -28.34
CA GLY A 722 36.33 15.37 -27.82
C GLY A 722 35.46 16.07 -28.88
N SER A 723 35.13 17.35 -28.63
CA SER A 723 34.21 18.15 -29.46
C SER A 723 34.76 18.53 -30.86
N ARG A 724 36.03 18.21 -31.11
CA ARG A 724 36.74 18.45 -32.38
C ARG A 724 37.26 17.15 -33.01
N ASN A 725 36.63 16.01 -32.69
CA ASN A 725 36.98 14.73 -33.32
C ASN A 725 36.59 14.69 -34.81
N CYS A 726 37.16 13.74 -35.55
CA CYS A 726 36.86 13.57 -36.96
C CYS A 726 35.42 13.08 -37.17
N ILE A 727 34.61 13.90 -37.85
CA ILE A 727 33.22 13.57 -38.18
C ILE A 727 33.10 12.36 -39.13
N GLY A 728 34.13 12.11 -39.95
CA GLY A 728 34.16 11.06 -40.98
C GLY A 728 34.66 9.69 -40.52
N GLN A 729 35.00 9.50 -39.23
CA GLN A 729 35.66 8.28 -38.73
C GLN A 729 34.97 6.97 -39.17
N ARG A 730 33.64 6.89 -39.05
CA ARG A 730 32.90 5.66 -39.40
C ARG A 730 32.92 5.38 -40.90
N PHE A 731 32.88 6.43 -41.71
CA PHE A 731 32.93 6.32 -43.17
C PHE A 731 34.29 5.77 -43.61
N ALA A 732 35.38 6.39 -43.15
CA ALA A 732 36.74 5.97 -43.48
C ALA A 732 37.01 4.50 -43.08
N LEU A 733 36.65 4.10 -41.86
CA LEU A 733 36.86 2.72 -41.38
C LEU A 733 36.07 1.68 -42.19
N LEU A 734 34.88 2.00 -42.69
CA LEU A 734 34.10 1.10 -43.54
C LEU A 734 34.73 0.98 -44.93
N GLU A 735 35.11 2.11 -45.52
CA GLU A 735 35.77 2.17 -46.83
C GLU A 735 37.07 1.36 -46.82
N GLU A 736 37.96 1.60 -45.85
CA GLU A 736 39.22 0.88 -45.69
C GLU A 736 39.02 -0.63 -45.55
N LYS A 737 38.07 -1.07 -44.71
CA LYS A 737 37.79 -2.50 -44.51
C LYS A 737 37.33 -3.19 -45.79
N VAL A 738 36.48 -2.54 -46.58
CA VAL A 738 35.97 -3.10 -47.84
C VAL A 738 37.09 -3.22 -48.88
N ILE A 739 37.94 -2.19 -49.01
CA ILE A 739 39.08 -2.18 -49.93
C ILE A 739 40.08 -3.27 -49.55
N LEU A 740 40.50 -3.31 -48.28
CA LEU A 740 41.47 -4.29 -47.78
C LEU A 740 40.93 -5.72 -47.91
N SER A 741 39.68 -5.96 -47.54
CA SER A 741 39.05 -7.28 -47.69
C SER A 741 39.02 -7.74 -49.15
N THR A 742 38.72 -6.83 -50.08
CA THR A 742 38.67 -7.17 -51.51
C THR A 742 40.06 -7.49 -52.05
N LEU A 743 41.06 -6.67 -51.71
CA LEU A 743 42.44 -6.86 -52.13
C LEU A 743 43.01 -8.20 -51.59
N LEU A 744 42.87 -8.46 -50.29
CA LEU A 744 43.45 -9.62 -49.62
C LEU A 744 42.73 -10.94 -49.93
N ARG A 745 41.48 -10.90 -50.42
CA ARG A 745 40.78 -12.08 -50.94
C ARG A 745 41.37 -12.56 -52.27
N GLN A 746 41.88 -11.64 -53.09
CA GLN A 746 42.31 -11.93 -54.45
C GLN A 746 43.83 -12.04 -54.60
N TYR A 747 44.59 -11.32 -53.76
CA TYR A 747 46.02 -11.16 -53.91
C TYR A 747 46.79 -11.37 -52.60
N SER A 748 48.03 -11.82 -52.74
CA SER A 748 49.06 -11.79 -51.71
C SER A 748 49.98 -10.59 -51.96
N LEU A 749 50.29 -9.85 -50.90
CA LEU A 749 51.11 -8.64 -50.95
C LEU A 749 52.44 -8.90 -50.24
N ARG A 750 53.56 -8.48 -50.84
CA ARG A 750 54.88 -8.50 -50.20
C ARG A 750 55.57 -7.17 -50.41
N ALA A 751 55.95 -6.52 -49.31
CA ALA A 751 56.71 -5.28 -49.36
C ALA A 751 58.10 -5.50 -49.99
N THR A 752 58.54 -4.56 -50.81
CA THR A 752 59.92 -4.55 -51.32
C THR A 752 60.86 -3.70 -50.48
N GLN A 753 60.31 -2.98 -49.50
CA GLN A 753 60.99 -2.00 -48.66
C GLN A 753 60.75 -2.31 -47.18
N THR A 754 61.74 -1.98 -46.33
CA THR A 754 61.58 -1.95 -44.86
C THR A 754 60.95 -0.63 -44.41
N ILE A 755 60.49 -0.56 -43.15
CA ILE A 755 59.94 0.68 -42.58
C ILE A 755 60.98 1.81 -42.59
N ASP A 756 62.25 1.51 -42.29
CA ASP A 756 63.35 2.47 -42.30
C ASP A 756 63.61 3.08 -43.69
N GLU A 757 63.29 2.33 -44.76
CA GLU A 757 63.45 2.77 -46.14
C GLU A 757 62.31 3.68 -46.63
N LEU A 758 61.17 3.76 -45.91
CA LEU A 758 59.99 4.51 -46.35
C LEU A 758 60.07 6.03 -46.13
N GLN A 759 60.98 6.50 -45.26
CA GLN A 759 61.24 7.91 -44.92
C GLN A 759 59.98 8.80 -44.87
N LEU A 760 59.44 9.07 -43.69
CA LEU A 760 58.15 9.76 -43.55
C LEU A 760 58.26 11.30 -43.64
N SER A 761 57.36 11.95 -44.37
CA SER A 761 57.14 13.40 -44.38
C SER A 761 55.76 13.76 -43.83
N PHE A 762 55.64 14.96 -43.25
CA PHE A 762 54.39 15.50 -42.74
C PHE A 762 53.91 16.65 -43.63
N GLU A 763 52.94 16.38 -44.50
CA GLU A 763 52.34 17.33 -45.44
C GLU A 763 50.82 17.44 -45.15
N ALA A 764 50.49 17.87 -43.93
CA ALA A 764 49.16 17.77 -43.31
C ALA A 764 48.68 16.34 -43.01
N ILE A 765 49.11 15.37 -43.81
CA ILE A 765 49.03 13.93 -43.54
C ILE A 765 50.42 13.32 -43.56
N MET A 766 50.56 12.15 -42.93
CA MET A 766 51.78 11.36 -43.01
C MET A 766 51.88 10.71 -44.38
N ARG A 767 53.01 10.93 -45.07
CA ARG A 767 53.31 10.32 -46.38
C ARG A 767 54.72 9.77 -46.38
N PRO A 768 55.00 8.72 -47.17
CA PRO A 768 56.38 8.33 -47.44
C PRO A 768 56.97 9.29 -48.48
N THR A 769 58.25 9.66 -48.34
CA THR A 769 58.97 10.49 -49.32
C THR A 769 59.32 9.70 -50.58
N VAL A 770 59.30 8.37 -50.48
CA VAL A 770 59.47 7.43 -51.60
C VAL A 770 58.21 6.60 -51.81
N PRO A 771 57.87 6.19 -53.04
CA PRO A 771 56.71 5.33 -53.28
C PRO A 771 56.80 3.99 -52.53
N ILE A 772 55.68 3.55 -51.94
CA ILE A 772 55.55 2.18 -51.40
C ILE A 772 55.41 1.21 -52.57
N LYS A 773 56.38 0.32 -52.71
CA LYS A 773 56.38 -0.73 -53.75
C LYS A 773 56.04 -2.08 -53.13
N LEU A 774 55.04 -2.73 -53.71
CA LEU A 774 54.57 -4.05 -53.31
C LEU A 774 54.69 -5.02 -54.49
N PHE A 775 55.16 -6.23 -54.24
CA PHE A 775 54.88 -7.37 -55.11
C PHE A 775 53.44 -7.83 -54.85
N ILE A 776 52.67 -7.98 -55.92
CA ILE A 776 51.28 -8.43 -55.89
C ILE A 776 51.18 -9.69 -56.73
N GLU A 777 50.74 -10.78 -56.12
CA GLU A 777 50.53 -12.07 -56.80
C GLU A 777 49.13 -12.57 -56.50
N HIS A 778 48.52 -13.36 -57.40
CA HIS A 778 47.24 -13.98 -57.10
C HIS A 778 47.36 -14.89 -55.87
N ARG A 779 46.43 -14.74 -54.93
CA ARG A 779 46.37 -15.57 -53.73
C ARG A 779 46.12 -17.02 -54.15
N LYS A 780 47.08 -17.90 -53.88
CA LYS A 780 46.88 -19.35 -54.02
C LYS A 780 46.06 -19.82 -52.82
N PHE A 781 44.87 -20.37 -53.08
CA PHE A 781 44.08 -21.02 -52.04
C PHE A 781 44.81 -22.31 -51.64
N GLN A 782 45.21 -22.41 -50.38
CA GLN A 782 45.62 -23.67 -49.75
C GLN A 782 44.44 -24.22 -48.97
#